data_AF-A0A5M4B4Q5-F1
#
_entry.id   AF-A0A5M4B4Q5-F1
#
_cell.length_a   1.000
_cell.length_b   1.000
_cell.length_c   1.000
_cell.angle_alpha   90.00
_cell.angle_beta   90.00
_cell.angle_gamma   90.00
#
_symmetry.space_group_name_H-M   'P 1'
#
loop_
_entity.id
_entity.type
_entity.pdbx_description
1 polymer ?
#
loop_
_entity_poly.entity_id
_entity_poly.type
_entity_poly.pdbx_seq_one_letter_code
_entity_poly.pdbx_strand_id
1 'polypeptide(L)'
;MLASSKFEKLYSLTNPIHKYGSMKILNSEKVTYLLLFGLLLFFTPGITVAQNVSVSDEPHSPDSTAVLDIYSNTKGLLIPRVDLVAPDDPVVGTKPVGLLVWNKTASASYPNIGLHYWDGSDWKSVSSTEYVPQASAYYISNATSYESADSILDKSINGLQLFLDQIAQLPNTPANYLTNIYATRQGAGLNETDGAYLNHPTATYISTATSLNEADSLLDNQLTTVTNSTATNSAALVNLNTRVTNNTNAIATNTSDISTNTSDISNLQTQVNNLTSNTSTQTEIDAVEAGAGLNADGTYSANSGATYIGTATSLNNADNLLDQAISSVMADVQTNNQDVTQLTQDVANVQQQATNIQAELDNTQAGAGLGTDGSYTANTGTNVITSATDLNNADVLLDQAVTAVTTTAQTNQSNISSLDTRVQTLENNTVSSSDFGAAGTVEANKAIVAGSDKSVSGFNKISTDGKVTVGATTQPEASAIMEVNSTTQGFLPPRMTLAQIDAIASPAEGLMVYCTSLHQPLYYNGSHWMTYTGRPAEIKVGNKLEGGIIFYINNSTNEVYVVAEQVFNGLEWGPTDQMIGATSTDGASNTSLINTALASNTTYAAPFCESYTYELKTDWYLPSQEEMALLYAAQAQLPAGFIQSAYYWTSTEVDASKAVAFDGSTGTAITAGQLKSSLYQFYAIRKFVIQ
;
A
#
# COMPACT_ATOMS: atom_id res chain seq x y z
N MET A 1 -20.68 18.43 22.05
CA MET A 1 -21.32 19.74 22.30
C MET A 1 -20.46 20.49 23.33
N LEU A 2 -20.12 21.77 23.08
CA LEU A 2 -19.60 22.78 24.03
C LEU A 2 -18.29 22.39 24.78
N ALA A 3 -17.08 22.91 24.53
CA ALA A 3 -16.61 24.31 24.34
C ALA A 3 -17.01 25.23 25.52
N SER A 4 -16.19 26.10 26.12
CA SER A 4 -14.85 26.69 25.84
C SER A 4 -14.07 26.85 27.18
N SER A 5 -12.93 27.51 27.40
CA SER A 5 -12.04 28.43 26.65
C SER A 5 -10.58 28.26 27.17
N LYS A 6 -9.50 28.46 26.40
CA LYS A 6 -8.75 29.71 26.08
C LYS A 6 -8.38 30.63 27.26
N PHE A 7 -7.20 31.29 27.34
CA PHE A 7 -5.99 31.33 26.48
C PHE A 7 -4.77 31.92 27.26
N GLU A 8 -3.57 31.61 26.77
CA GLU A 8 -2.29 32.40 26.75
C GLU A 8 -2.01 33.58 27.71
N LYS A 9 -0.82 33.53 28.33
CA LYS A 9 0.34 34.45 28.21
C LYS A 9 1.44 33.98 29.20
N LEU A 10 2.74 33.92 28.90
CA LEU A 10 3.57 34.59 27.89
C LEU A 10 4.68 33.69 27.30
N TYR A 11 4.99 33.95 26.02
CA TYR A 11 6.30 33.75 25.35
C TYR A 11 7.46 34.37 26.17
N SER A 12 8.76 34.06 26.02
CA SER A 12 9.52 33.11 25.19
C SER A 12 11.00 33.26 25.55
N LEU A 13 11.84 32.24 25.37
CA LEU A 13 13.25 32.45 24.99
C LEU A 13 13.80 31.22 24.27
N THR A 14 14.06 31.40 22.98
CA THR A 14 14.59 30.40 22.05
C THR A 14 16.11 30.31 22.15
N ASN A 15 16.66 29.11 22.20
CA ASN A 15 17.84 28.77 21.38
C ASN A 15 18.02 27.24 21.22
N PRO A 16 18.23 26.72 20.00
CA PRO A 16 18.37 25.27 19.76
C PRO A 16 19.82 24.85 19.52
N ILE A 17 20.27 23.76 20.17
CA ILE A 17 21.37 22.91 19.68
C ILE A 17 20.94 21.44 19.78
N HIS A 18 21.27 20.67 18.74
CA HIS A 18 20.73 19.34 18.46
C HIS A 18 21.49 18.17 19.14
N LYS A 19 20.74 17.07 19.33
CA LYS A 19 21.15 15.64 19.24
C LYS A 19 22.28 15.14 20.16
N TYR A 20 21.88 14.43 21.22
CA TYR A 20 21.78 12.95 21.28
C TYR A 20 20.52 12.65 22.12
N GLY A 21 19.78 11.55 22.08
CA GLY A 21 19.95 10.21 21.50
C GLY A 21 18.98 9.30 22.26
N SER A 22 17.83 9.02 21.65
CA SER A 22 16.68 8.18 22.06
C SER A 22 16.72 7.31 23.33
N MET A 23 15.60 7.35 24.08
CA MET A 23 15.07 6.31 25.01
C MET A 23 15.83 6.07 26.33
N LYS A 24 15.19 5.65 27.44
CA LYS A 24 13.82 5.14 27.67
C LYS A 24 13.36 5.55 29.08
N ILE A 25 12.04 5.75 29.27
CA ILE A 25 11.46 5.97 30.60
C ILE A 25 11.63 4.71 31.45
N LEU A 26 12.07 4.86 32.69
CA LEU A 26 12.02 3.83 33.74
C LEU A 26 11.25 4.36 34.95
N ASN A 27 10.49 3.47 35.59
CA ASN A 27 9.34 3.82 36.42
C ASN A 27 9.69 4.50 37.76
N SER A 28 8.74 5.27 38.28
CA SER A 28 8.89 6.31 39.32
C SER A 28 9.12 5.82 40.76
N GLU A 29 9.54 4.56 40.98
CA GLU A 29 9.85 4.07 42.33
C GLU A 29 11.35 4.13 42.65
N LYS A 30 12.23 3.84 41.68
CA LYS A 30 13.68 3.84 41.91
C LYS A 30 14.28 5.25 42.09
N VAL A 31 13.61 6.28 41.57
CA VAL A 31 14.02 7.69 41.73
C VAL A 31 13.78 8.18 43.17
N THR A 32 12.71 7.72 43.82
CA THR A 32 12.38 8.05 45.21
C THR A 32 13.42 7.48 46.18
N TYR A 33 13.89 6.25 45.95
CA TYR A 33 14.97 5.66 46.76
C TYR A 33 16.33 6.33 46.55
N LEU A 34 16.69 6.73 45.32
CA LEU A 34 17.92 7.51 45.10
C LEU A 34 17.87 8.89 45.78
N LEU A 35 16.71 9.56 45.79
CA LEU A 35 16.53 10.82 46.51
C LEU A 35 16.54 10.64 48.03
N LEU A 36 15.94 9.57 48.58
CA LEU A 36 16.03 9.28 50.01
C LEU A 36 17.47 8.95 50.45
N PHE A 37 18.20 8.17 49.66
CA PHE A 37 19.59 7.80 49.97
C PHE A 37 20.55 9.00 49.83
N GLY A 38 20.27 9.92 48.90
CA GLY A 38 21.01 11.16 48.74
C GLY A 38 20.75 12.20 49.85
N LEU A 39 19.51 12.29 50.36
CA LEU A 39 19.18 13.25 51.42
C LEU A 39 19.65 12.82 52.82
N LEU A 40 19.81 11.52 53.07
CA LEU A 40 20.25 11.00 54.38
C LEU A 40 21.73 11.29 54.70
N LEU A 41 22.53 11.70 53.70
CA LEU A 41 23.98 11.92 53.83
C LEU A 41 24.37 13.35 54.21
N PHE A 42 23.42 14.29 54.30
CA PHE A 42 23.72 15.69 54.62
C PHE A 42 22.75 16.27 55.66
N PHE A 43 23.29 16.53 56.86
CA PHE A 43 22.66 17.13 58.07
C PHE A 43 21.70 16.17 58.82
N THR A 44 21.96 15.73 60.06
CA THR A 44 22.23 16.50 61.29
C THR A 44 22.94 15.58 62.36
N PRO A 45 23.04 15.87 63.69
CA PRO A 45 24.37 16.13 64.26
C PRO A 45 24.77 15.23 65.45
N GLY A 46 26.05 15.29 65.84
CA GLY A 46 26.46 14.98 67.22
C GLY A 46 26.69 13.51 67.58
N ILE A 47 27.70 12.88 66.97
CA ILE A 47 28.46 11.81 67.65
C ILE A 47 29.87 12.33 67.88
N THR A 48 30.15 12.77 69.10
CA THR A 48 31.50 13.12 69.55
C THR A 48 32.28 11.84 69.87
N VAL A 49 32.61 11.06 68.85
CA VAL A 49 33.77 10.16 68.95
C VAL A 49 35.01 11.03 68.79
N ALA A 50 35.87 11.04 69.81
CA ALA A 50 37.22 11.55 69.65
C ALA A 50 37.95 10.60 68.70
N GLN A 51 38.09 11.01 67.44
CA GLN A 51 38.80 10.23 66.43
C GLN A 51 40.23 10.73 66.39
N ASN A 52 41.16 9.85 66.79
CA ASN A 52 42.59 10.01 66.59
C ASN A 52 42.85 10.31 65.11
N VAL A 53 43.59 11.38 64.80
CA VAL A 53 43.81 11.78 63.40
C VAL A 53 44.97 10.96 62.84
N SER A 54 44.73 10.02 61.93
CA SER A 54 45.80 9.40 61.14
C SER A 54 46.15 10.25 59.91
N VAL A 55 47.43 10.49 59.69
CA VAL A 55 47.97 10.97 58.41
C VAL A 55 48.87 9.88 57.85
N SER A 56 48.39 9.18 56.83
CA SER A 56 49.12 8.08 56.20
C SER A 56 48.98 8.08 54.69
N ASP A 57 49.95 7.48 54.00
CA ASP A 57 49.90 7.15 52.58
C ASP A 57 49.50 5.69 52.30
N GLU A 58 49.22 4.91 53.35
CA GLU A 58 48.73 3.53 53.30
C GLU A 58 47.54 3.35 54.28
N PRO A 59 46.76 2.25 54.19
CA PRO A 59 45.70 1.97 55.17
C PRO A 59 46.26 1.70 56.57
N HIS A 60 46.10 2.67 57.49
CA HIS A 60 46.53 2.57 58.89
C HIS A 60 45.42 3.00 59.84
N SER A 61 45.24 2.25 60.93
CA SER A 61 44.34 2.59 62.03
C SER A 61 45.12 3.36 63.09
N PRO A 62 44.79 4.63 63.39
CA PRO A 62 45.56 5.43 64.34
C PRO A 62 45.56 4.81 65.74
N ASP A 63 46.71 4.85 66.41
CA ASP A 63 46.82 4.36 67.78
C ASP A 63 45.86 5.11 68.72
N SER A 64 45.09 4.35 69.51
CA SER A 64 44.10 4.87 70.45
C SER A 64 44.63 5.90 71.46
N THR A 65 45.94 5.90 71.72
CA THR A 65 46.61 6.82 72.65
C THR A 65 47.14 8.10 72.00
N ALA A 66 47.21 8.18 70.67
CA ALA A 66 47.82 9.28 69.92
C ALA A 66 46.76 10.19 69.26
N VAL A 67 46.64 11.45 69.71
CA VAL A 67 45.66 12.40 69.12
C VAL A 67 45.95 12.69 67.64
N LEU A 68 47.21 12.63 67.24
CA LEU A 68 47.69 12.66 65.85
C LEU A 68 48.69 11.53 65.68
N ASP A 69 48.42 10.61 64.75
CA ASP A 69 49.28 9.48 64.38
C ASP A 69 49.73 9.66 62.92
N ILE A 70 51.00 9.40 62.62
CA ILE A 70 51.59 9.62 61.28
C ILE A 70 52.34 8.37 60.87
N TYR A 71 51.75 7.59 59.97
CA TYR A 71 52.28 6.30 59.54
C TYR A 71 52.65 6.33 58.06
N SER A 72 53.88 5.91 57.73
CA SER A 72 54.29 5.66 56.35
C SER A 72 55.49 4.72 56.33
N ASN A 73 55.51 3.80 55.38
CA ASN A 73 56.66 2.92 55.14
C ASN A 73 57.71 3.54 54.19
N THR A 74 57.43 4.72 53.61
CA THR A 74 58.31 5.36 52.60
C THR A 74 58.55 6.86 52.80
N LYS A 75 57.79 7.52 53.68
CA LYS A 75 57.87 8.97 53.95
C LYS A 75 58.08 9.25 55.44
N GLY A 76 58.64 10.41 55.75
CA GLY A 76 58.83 10.88 57.12
C GLY A 76 58.22 12.27 57.35
N LEU A 77 58.09 12.66 58.62
CA LEU A 77 57.57 13.98 59.00
C LEU A 77 58.63 15.08 58.85
N LEU A 78 58.35 16.09 58.04
CA LEU A 78 59.09 17.36 58.06
C LEU A 78 58.43 18.35 59.02
N ILE A 79 58.99 18.46 60.23
CA ILE A 79 58.66 19.53 61.19
C ILE A 79 59.19 20.89 60.69
N PRO A 80 58.70 22.04 61.22
CA PRO A 80 59.20 23.36 60.83
C PRO A 80 60.73 23.48 60.94
N ARG A 81 61.39 23.76 59.82
CA ARG A 81 62.85 23.86 59.72
C ARG A 81 63.27 25.31 59.74
N VAL A 82 64.00 25.71 60.78
CA VAL A 82 64.29 27.10 61.13
C VAL A 82 65.79 27.32 61.32
N ASP A 83 66.24 28.58 61.34
CA ASP A 83 67.59 28.93 61.76
C ASP A 83 67.50 29.60 63.14
N LEU A 84 68.01 28.95 64.18
CA LEU A 84 68.00 29.49 65.54
C LEU A 84 69.28 30.30 65.79
N VAL A 85 69.13 31.62 65.97
CA VAL A 85 70.25 32.54 66.24
C VAL A 85 70.09 33.19 67.63
N ALA A 86 68.87 33.63 67.95
CA ALA A 86 68.43 34.05 69.28
C ALA A 86 67.14 33.30 69.71
N PRO A 87 66.73 33.35 71.01
CA PRO A 87 65.55 32.63 71.51
C PRO A 87 64.23 32.94 70.79
N ASP A 88 64.10 34.13 70.19
CA ASP A 88 62.90 34.57 69.47
C ASP A 88 62.91 34.30 67.96
N ASP A 89 64.01 33.80 67.41
CA ASP A 89 64.10 33.50 65.98
C ASP A 89 63.51 32.13 65.63
N PRO A 90 62.98 31.96 64.41
CA PRO A 90 62.10 32.87 63.67
C PRO A 90 60.63 32.69 64.09
N VAL A 91 60.37 31.91 65.16
CA VAL A 91 59.02 31.62 65.66
C VAL A 91 58.54 32.79 66.52
N VAL A 92 57.89 33.74 65.86
CA VAL A 92 57.29 34.94 66.48
C VAL A 92 56.02 34.60 67.27
N GLY A 93 55.91 35.20 68.46
CA GLY A 93 54.77 35.02 69.39
C GLY A 93 55.09 34.14 70.61
N THR A 94 54.06 33.84 71.39
CA THR A 94 54.15 32.97 72.58
C THR A 94 54.40 31.52 72.19
N LYS A 95 55.62 31.04 72.48
CA LYS A 95 56.07 29.66 72.21
C LYS A 95 55.60 28.73 73.35
N PRO A 96 54.74 27.72 73.09
CA PRO A 96 54.35 26.76 74.12
C PRO A 96 55.50 25.80 74.47
N VAL A 97 55.56 25.35 75.72
CA VAL A 97 56.51 24.31 76.16
C VAL A 97 56.30 23.04 75.32
N GLY A 98 57.38 22.44 74.84
CA GLY A 98 57.34 21.26 73.96
C GLY A 98 57.15 21.57 72.48
N LEU A 99 57.10 22.84 72.06
CA LEU A 99 57.12 23.19 70.63
C LEU A 99 58.40 22.63 69.97
N LEU A 100 58.25 21.84 68.90
CA LEU A 100 59.36 21.19 68.19
C LEU A 100 59.73 21.94 66.90
N VAL A 101 61.03 22.12 66.67
CA VAL A 101 61.59 22.64 65.42
C VAL A 101 62.86 21.88 65.06
N TRP A 102 63.21 21.88 63.77
CA TRP A 102 64.52 21.44 63.31
C TRP A 102 65.41 22.65 63.08
N ASN A 103 66.47 22.81 63.89
CA ASN A 103 67.48 23.83 63.63
C ASN A 103 68.35 23.41 62.45
N LYS A 104 68.36 24.21 61.38
CA LYS A 104 69.09 23.93 60.13
C LYS A 104 70.56 24.33 60.20
N THR A 105 70.91 25.33 61.01
CA THR A 105 72.20 26.01 60.96
C THR A 105 72.75 26.22 62.38
N ALA A 106 74.01 25.83 62.60
CA ALA A 106 74.69 26.08 63.87
C ALA A 106 74.93 27.60 64.05
N SER A 107 74.59 28.12 65.22
CA SER A 107 74.89 29.50 65.63
C SER A 107 75.73 29.50 66.91
N ALA A 108 76.25 30.66 67.31
CA ALA A 108 77.04 30.78 68.54
C ALA A 108 76.23 30.41 69.81
N SER A 109 74.92 30.67 69.80
CA SER A 109 73.98 30.34 70.88
C SER A 109 73.48 28.89 70.80
N TYR A 110 73.29 28.38 69.57
CA TYR A 110 72.75 27.06 69.30
C TYR A 110 73.70 26.28 68.35
N PRO A 111 74.80 25.72 68.86
CA PRO A 111 75.84 25.10 68.04
C PRO A 111 75.42 23.76 67.41
N ASN A 112 74.34 23.16 67.89
CA ASN A 112 73.85 21.88 67.39
C ASN A 112 72.84 22.08 66.25
N ILE A 113 73.08 21.43 65.11
CA ILE A 113 72.09 21.25 64.05
C ILE A 113 71.27 20.01 64.39
N GLY A 114 69.94 20.08 64.29
CA GLY A 114 69.05 18.96 64.61
C GLY A 114 67.78 19.34 65.37
N LEU A 115 67.14 18.33 65.94
CA LEU A 115 65.87 18.47 66.67
C LEU A 115 66.04 19.29 67.96
N HIS A 116 65.26 20.36 68.07
CA HIS A 116 65.18 21.21 69.26
C HIS A 116 63.72 21.32 69.73
N TYR A 117 63.54 21.47 71.04
CA TYR A 117 62.26 21.79 71.66
C TYR A 117 62.35 23.05 72.53
N TRP A 118 61.25 23.78 72.67
CA TRP A 118 61.14 24.92 73.58
C TRP A 118 60.86 24.43 75.00
N ASP A 119 61.72 24.74 75.98
CA ASP A 119 61.53 24.29 77.37
C ASP A 119 60.64 25.21 78.23
N GLY A 120 60.21 26.35 77.66
CA GLY A 120 59.49 27.43 78.35
C GLY A 120 60.33 28.69 78.52
N SER A 121 61.65 28.59 78.39
CA SER A 121 62.62 29.68 78.54
C SER A 121 63.59 29.80 77.36
N ASP A 122 63.95 28.67 76.74
CA ASP A 122 64.98 28.59 75.69
C ASP A 122 64.82 27.32 74.82
N TRP A 123 65.53 27.25 73.70
CA TRP A 123 65.56 26.08 72.83
C TRP A 123 66.60 25.05 73.29
N LYS A 124 66.19 23.80 73.49
CA LYS A 124 67.06 22.69 73.94
C LYS A 124 67.22 21.61 72.88
N SER A 125 68.47 21.20 72.66
CA SER A 125 68.86 20.12 71.74
C SER A 125 68.58 18.75 72.36
N VAL A 126 68.16 17.78 71.54
CA VAL A 126 68.06 16.37 71.94
C VAL A 126 69.25 15.59 71.36
N SER A 127 70.14 15.05 72.20
CA SER A 127 71.29 14.22 71.80
C SER A 127 71.47 13.00 72.71
N SER A 128 72.18 11.99 72.22
CA SER A 128 72.38 10.70 72.91
C SER A 128 73.86 10.40 73.19
N THR A 129 74.20 10.27 74.47
CA THR A 129 75.45 9.65 74.95
C THR A 129 75.15 8.82 76.20
N GLU A 130 75.36 7.51 76.12
CA GLU A 130 75.02 6.54 77.16
C GLU A 130 76.25 6.16 78.03
N TYR A 131 76.01 5.89 79.31
CA TYR A 131 77.05 5.70 80.35
C TYR A 131 76.61 4.63 81.36
N VAL A 132 77.42 3.59 81.59
CA VAL A 132 77.41 2.77 82.82
C VAL A 132 78.83 2.22 83.14
N PRO A 133 79.32 2.29 84.39
CA PRO A 133 80.64 1.79 84.82
C PRO A 133 80.55 0.53 85.73
N GLN A 134 81.68 -0.18 85.96
CA GLN A 134 82.04 -0.83 87.25
C GLN A 134 83.50 -1.35 87.24
N ALA A 135 84.09 -1.56 88.43
CA ALA A 135 85.53 -1.83 88.59
C ALA A 135 85.89 -2.79 89.76
N SER A 136 87.05 -3.44 89.60
CA SER A 136 88.05 -3.83 90.63
C SER A 136 87.81 -4.93 91.70
N ALA A 137 88.68 -5.95 91.64
CA ALA A 137 89.49 -6.56 92.72
C ALA A 137 90.57 -7.42 92.01
N TYR A 138 91.90 -7.34 92.15
CA TYR A 138 92.87 -6.95 93.19
C TYR A 138 93.05 -7.98 94.33
N TYR A 139 94.32 -8.27 94.65
CA TYR A 139 94.84 -9.49 95.31
C TYR A 139 94.63 -10.75 94.43
N ILE A 140 95.65 -11.49 93.97
CA ILE A 140 96.95 -11.83 94.55
C ILE A 140 98.10 -11.57 93.55
N SER A 141 99.08 -10.76 93.94
CA SER A 141 100.37 -10.62 93.26
C SER A 141 101.49 -11.13 94.17
N ASN A 142 102.36 -11.99 93.63
CA ASN A 142 103.71 -12.42 94.12
C ASN A 142 103.94 -13.95 94.18
N ALA A 143 103.55 -14.68 93.13
CA ALA A 143 104.12 -15.99 92.80
C ALA A 143 104.43 -16.02 91.30
N THR A 144 105.71 -16.19 90.93
CA THR A 144 106.17 -16.13 89.52
C THR A 144 106.64 -17.47 88.95
N SER A 145 106.86 -18.49 89.77
CA SER A 145 106.92 -19.90 89.34
C SER A 145 106.76 -20.88 90.51
N TYR A 146 106.41 -22.12 90.18
CA TYR A 146 106.28 -23.25 91.11
C TYR A 146 107.61 -23.63 91.82
N GLU A 147 108.75 -23.16 91.30
CA GLU A 147 110.11 -23.55 91.73
C GLU A 147 110.66 -22.70 92.90
N SER A 148 109.88 -21.72 93.38
CA SER A 148 110.34 -20.74 94.39
C SER A 148 109.82 -20.97 95.82
N ALA A 149 108.77 -21.78 96.00
CA ALA A 149 108.31 -22.20 97.33
C ALA A 149 109.26 -23.26 97.93
N ASP A 150 109.65 -24.24 97.11
CA ASP A 150 110.50 -25.37 97.49
C ASP A 150 111.89 -24.89 97.98
N SER A 151 112.51 -23.94 97.26
CA SER A 151 113.83 -23.38 97.62
C SER A 151 113.85 -22.55 98.92
N ILE A 152 112.69 -22.11 99.42
CA ILE A 152 112.55 -21.41 100.71
C ILE A 152 112.26 -22.40 101.85
N LEU A 153 111.54 -23.50 101.56
CA LEU A 153 111.37 -24.63 102.47
C LEU A 153 112.72 -25.34 102.72
N ASP A 154 113.47 -25.62 101.67
CA ASP A 154 114.70 -26.43 101.74
C ASP A 154 115.85 -25.69 102.49
N LYS A 155 115.88 -24.35 102.39
CA LYS A 155 116.80 -23.50 103.18
C LYS A 155 116.43 -23.41 104.66
N SER A 156 115.15 -23.55 105.02
CA SER A 156 114.71 -23.54 106.42
C SER A 156 114.82 -24.93 107.06
N ILE A 157 114.63 -26.01 106.30
CA ILE A 157 114.86 -27.40 106.75
C ILE A 157 116.35 -27.66 107.04
N ASN A 158 117.28 -27.25 106.16
CA ASN A 158 118.72 -27.37 106.41
C ASN A 158 119.19 -26.53 107.61
N GLY A 159 118.59 -25.36 107.85
CA GLY A 159 118.86 -24.54 109.04
C GLY A 159 118.35 -25.18 110.33
N LEU A 160 117.21 -25.86 110.28
CA LEU A 160 116.66 -26.61 111.42
C LEU A 160 117.47 -27.86 111.75
N GLN A 161 117.97 -28.59 110.74
CA GLN A 161 118.83 -29.77 110.99
C GLN A 161 120.13 -29.37 111.69
N LEU A 162 120.80 -28.30 111.23
CA LEU A 162 122.00 -27.77 111.87
C LEU A 162 121.76 -27.26 113.31
N PHE A 163 120.56 -26.74 113.60
CA PHE A 163 120.16 -26.32 114.94
C PHE A 163 119.83 -27.51 115.86
N LEU A 164 119.20 -28.57 115.32
CA LEU A 164 118.90 -29.81 116.04
C LEU A 164 120.18 -30.61 116.36
N ASP A 165 121.13 -30.67 115.43
CA ASP A 165 122.45 -31.30 115.64
C ASP A 165 123.30 -30.57 116.70
N GLN A 166 123.07 -29.26 116.88
CA GLN A 166 123.66 -28.46 117.96
C GLN A 166 122.96 -28.66 119.31
N ILE A 167 121.63 -28.81 119.33
CA ILE A 167 120.87 -29.11 120.56
C ILE A 167 121.12 -30.53 121.06
N ALA A 168 121.33 -31.49 120.16
CA ALA A 168 121.62 -32.89 120.51
C ALA A 168 122.96 -33.10 121.24
N GLN A 169 123.85 -32.10 121.25
CA GLN A 169 125.17 -32.15 121.90
C GLN A 169 125.24 -31.41 123.25
N LEU A 170 124.13 -30.83 123.72
CA LEU A 170 124.08 -30.14 125.01
C LEU A 170 123.77 -31.10 126.19
N PRO A 171 124.55 -31.08 127.29
CA PRO A 171 124.24 -31.89 128.47
C PRO A 171 122.96 -31.39 129.17
N ASN A 172 122.06 -32.33 129.50
CA ASN A 172 120.79 -32.12 130.23
C ASN A 172 119.61 -31.50 129.45
N THR A 173 119.37 -31.90 128.20
CA THR A 173 118.17 -31.49 127.43
C THR A 173 116.86 -31.99 128.08
N PRO A 174 115.85 -31.13 128.37
CA PRO A 174 114.66 -31.54 129.13
C PRO A 174 113.64 -32.37 128.31
N ALA A 175 112.91 -33.25 128.99
CA ALA A 175 112.06 -34.30 128.40
C ALA A 175 110.82 -33.83 127.60
N ASN A 176 110.48 -32.54 127.64
CA ASN A 176 109.27 -31.98 127.02
C ASN A 176 109.37 -31.76 125.50
N TYR A 177 110.58 -31.65 124.93
CA TYR A 177 110.75 -31.52 123.48
C TYR A 177 110.40 -32.81 122.72
N LEU A 178 110.82 -33.96 123.26
CA LEU A 178 110.50 -35.28 122.67
C LEU A 178 108.98 -35.52 122.66
N THR A 179 108.27 -35.14 123.74
CA THR A 179 106.80 -35.24 123.80
C THR A 179 106.11 -34.46 122.68
N ASN A 180 106.55 -33.24 122.38
CA ASN A 180 105.97 -32.43 121.31
C ASN A 180 106.31 -32.99 119.90
N ILE A 181 107.52 -33.54 119.72
CA ILE A 181 107.93 -34.19 118.47
C ILE A 181 107.10 -35.46 118.22
N TYR A 182 106.89 -36.29 119.25
CA TYR A 182 106.04 -37.48 119.15
C TYR A 182 104.57 -37.13 118.91
N ALA A 183 104.02 -36.11 119.60
CA ALA A 183 102.66 -35.64 119.35
C ALA A 183 102.48 -35.09 117.91
N THR A 184 103.47 -34.38 117.38
CA THR A 184 103.45 -33.88 116.00
C THR A 184 103.54 -35.02 114.99
N ARG A 185 104.41 -36.01 115.22
CA ARG A 185 104.51 -37.23 114.40
C ARG A 185 103.19 -38.01 114.40
N GLN A 186 102.63 -38.30 115.56
CA GLN A 186 101.36 -39.01 115.70
C GLN A 186 100.20 -38.26 115.00
N GLY A 187 100.09 -36.94 115.19
CA GLY A 187 99.09 -36.11 114.52
C GLY A 187 99.27 -36.01 113.00
N ALA A 188 100.50 -36.19 112.51
CA ALA A 188 100.83 -36.28 111.09
C ALA A 188 100.85 -37.72 110.55
N GLY A 189 100.33 -38.73 111.28
CA GLY A 189 100.32 -40.12 110.80
C GLY A 189 101.72 -40.74 110.62
N LEU A 190 102.72 -40.29 111.38
CA LEU A 190 104.08 -40.81 111.37
C LEU A 190 104.36 -41.61 112.66
N ASN A 191 105.16 -42.66 112.53
CA ASN A 191 105.64 -43.48 113.64
C ASN A 191 106.46 -42.62 114.61
N GLU A 192 106.10 -42.66 115.89
CA GLU A 192 106.74 -41.85 116.94
C GLU A 192 108.25 -42.08 117.00
N THR A 193 108.71 -43.31 116.78
CA THR A 193 110.12 -43.71 116.93
C THR A 193 110.99 -43.26 115.75
N ASP A 194 110.70 -43.75 114.54
CA ASP A 194 111.54 -43.55 113.35
C ASP A 194 111.05 -42.42 112.41
N GLY A 195 109.79 -41.98 112.54
CA GLY A 195 109.17 -41.00 111.64
C GLY A 195 108.71 -41.57 110.30
N ALA A 196 108.75 -42.89 110.10
CA ALA A 196 108.17 -43.52 108.92
C ALA A 196 106.64 -43.31 108.88
N TYR A 197 106.06 -43.24 107.68
CA TYR A 197 104.62 -43.10 107.52
C TYR A 197 103.89 -44.34 108.04
N LEU A 198 102.91 -44.14 108.92
CA LEU A 198 101.98 -45.18 109.34
C LEU A 198 100.90 -45.29 108.28
N ASN A 199 100.94 -46.36 107.48
CA ASN A 199 99.83 -46.66 106.59
C ASN A 199 98.53 -46.77 107.41
N HIS A 200 97.49 -46.09 106.94
CA HIS A 200 96.12 -46.20 107.44
C HIS A 200 95.30 -47.14 106.53
N PRO A 201 95.39 -48.48 106.67
CA PRO A 201 94.81 -49.43 105.72
C PRO A 201 93.27 -49.40 105.66
N THR A 202 92.62 -48.76 106.62
CA THR A 202 91.16 -48.54 106.66
C THR A 202 90.71 -47.24 106.01
N ALA A 203 91.63 -46.38 105.55
CA ALA A 203 91.28 -45.11 104.91
C ALA A 203 90.91 -45.29 103.44
N THR A 204 89.75 -44.76 103.03
CA THR A 204 89.17 -44.98 101.69
C THR A 204 90.07 -44.56 100.53
N TYR A 205 90.88 -43.51 100.72
CA TYR A 205 91.65 -42.88 99.63
C TYR A 205 93.17 -42.94 99.81
N ILE A 206 93.67 -43.20 101.02
CA ILE A 206 95.11 -43.16 101.36
C ILE A 206 95.66 -44.48 101.91
N SER A 207 94.87 -45.57 101.87
CA SER A 207 95.27 -46.90 102.38
C SER A 207 96.43 -47.56 101.62
N THR A 208 96.81 -47.02 100.46
CA THR A 208 98.01 -47.44 99.72
C THR A 208 99.21 -46.52 99.92
N ALA A 209 99.06 -45.41 100.63
CA ALA A 209 100.14 -44.44 100.80
C ALA A 209 101.31 -45.01 101.62
N THR A 210 102.52 -44.68 101.19
CA THR A 210 103.80 -45.01 101.84
C THR A 210 104.50 -43.77 102.39
N SER A 211 103.96 -42.58 102.12
CA SER A 211 104.43 -41.29 102.64
C SER A 211 103.27 -40.29 102.74
N LEU A 212 103.47 -39.19 103.48
CA LEU A 212 102.49 -38.10 103.53
C LEU A 212 102.28 -37.42 102.17
N ASN A 213 103.32 -37.29 101.35
CA ASN A 213 103.23 -36.75 99.99
C ASN A 213 102.36 -37.65 99.10
N GLU A 214 102.51 -38.98 99.20
CA GLU A 214 101.66 -39.91 98.47
C GLU A 214 100.21 -39.89 98.97
N ALA A 215 99.98 -39.75 100.28
CA ALA A 215 98.63 -39.58 100.83
C ALA A 215 97.95 -38.29 100.34
N ASP A 216 98.67 -37.18 100.30
CA ASP A 216 98.20 -35.89 99.76
C ASP A 216 97.91 -35.98 98.26
N SER A 217 98.85 -36.54 97.48
CA SER A 217 98.68 -36.79 96.04
C SER A 217 97.48 -37.69 95.73
N LEU A 218 97.22 -38.72 96.54
CA LEU A 218 96.06 -39.59 96.38
C LEU A 218 94.75 -38.85 96.70
N LEU A 219 94.72 -38.00 97.72
CA LEU A 219 93.56 -37.17 98.04
C LEU A 219 93.29 -36.12 96.95
N ASP A 220 94.31 -35.47 96.41
CA ASP A 220 94.15 -34.48 95.32
C ASP A 220 93.66 -35.12 94.02
N ASN A 221 94.14 -36.33 93.68
CA ASN A 221 93.60 -37.11 92.56
C ASN A 221 92.11 -37.44 92.75
N GLN A 222 91.67 -37.76 93.98
CA GLN A 222 90.26 -38.02 94.28
C GLN A 222 89.43 -36.73 94.25
N LEU A 223 89.95 -35.63 94.78
CA LEU A 223 89.31 -34.31 94.72
C LEU A 223 89.14 -33.83 93.27
N THR A 224 90.15 -34.03 92.44
CA THR A 224 90.11 -33.78 90.99
C THR A 224 89.05 -34.65 90.30
N THR A 225 88.98 -35.94 90.64
CA THR A 225 87.97 -36.87 90.10
C THR A 225 86.54 -36.45 90.46
N VAL A 226 86.29 -36.10 91.72
CA VAL A 226 85.00 -35.59 92.21
C VAL A 226 84.64 -34.26 91.55
N THR A 227 85.61 -33.35 91.38
CA THR A 227 85.42 -32.06 90.72
C THR A 227 85.00 -32.24 89.26
N ASN A 228 85.70 -33.11 88.51
CA ASN A 228 85.39 -33.42 87.11
C ASN A 228 84.02 -34.08 86.95
N SER A 229 83.67 -35.02 87.84
CA SER A 229 82.34 -35.64 87.86
C SER A 229 81.23 -34.64 88.17
N THR A 230 81.47 -33.70 89.10
CA THR A 230 80.53 -32.65 89.46
C THR A 230 80.31 -31.67 88.29
N ALA A 231 81.37 -31.30 87.57
CA ALA A 231 81.27 -30.45 86.38
C ALA A 231 80.48 -31.15 85.26
N THR A 232 80.75 -32.43 85.02
CA THR A 232 80.03 -33.25 84.03
C THR A 232 78.54 -33.37 84.38
N ASN A 233 78.21 -33.67 85.64
CA ASN A 233 76.84 -33.76 86.12
C ASN A 233 76.10 -32.41 86.04
N SER A 234 76.79 -31.30 86.32
CA SER A 234 76.23 -29.95 86.19
C SER A 234 75.88 -29.63 84.73
N ALA A 235 76.77 -29.95 83.78
CA ALA A 235 76.49 -29.78 82.35
C ALA A 235 75.33 -30.67 81.87
N ALA A 236 75.26 -31.92 82.35
CA ALA A 236 74.14 -32.82 82.06
C ALA A 236 72.80 -32.29 82.62
N LEU A 237 72.81 -31.71 83.83
CA LEU A 237 71.63 -31.09 84.45
C LEU A 237 71.15 -29.85 83.68
N VAL A 238 72.07 -29.01 83.19
CA VAL A 238 71.73 -27.86 82.31
C VAL A 238 71.07 -28.35 81.03
N ASN A 239 71.63 -29.38 80.37
CA ASN A 239 71.04 -29.96 79.16
C ASN A 239 69.66 -30.58 79.41
N LEU A 240 69.47 -31.24 80.56
CA LEU A 240 68.17 -31.77 80.97
C LEU A 240 67.16 -30.64 81.21
N ASN A 241 67.56 -29.56 81.88
CA ASN A 241 66.72 -28.40 82.14
C ASN A 241 66.25 -27.73 80.85
N THR A 242 67.15 -27.53 79.87
CA THR A 242 66.80 -27.03 78.54
C THR A 242 65.77 -27.92 77.83
N ARG A 243 65.92 -29.25 77.91
CA ARG A 243 64.94 -30.21 77.35
C ARG A 243 63.59 -30.13 78.06
N VAL A 244 63.58 -29.97 79.38
CA VAL A 244 62.35 -29.78 80.16
C VAL A 244 61.64 -28.50 79.74
N THR A 245 62.35 -27.36 79.65
CA THR A 245 61.78 -26.09 79.18
C THR A 245 61.19 -26.21 77.77
N ASN A 246 61.90 -26.84 76.83
CA ASN A 246 61.40 -27.04 75.47
C ASN A 246 60.13 -27.90 75.44
N ASN A 247 60.09 -28.98 76.24
CA ASN A 247 58.90 -29.83 76.36
C ASN A 247 57.73 -29.08 77.01
N THR A 248 57.97 -28.27 78.06
CA THR A 248 56.95 -27.43 78.70
C THR A 248 56.34 -26.45 77.70
N ASN A 249 57.17 -25.80 76.86
CA ASN A 249 56.69 -24.90 75.82
C ASN A 249 55.84 -25.64 74.77
N ALA A 250 56.29 -26.82 74.31
CA ALA A 250 55.53 -27.64 73.36
C ALA A 250 54.19 -28.14 73.94
N ILE A 251 54.14 -28.48 75.25
CA ILE A 251 52.90 -28.82 75.95
C ILE A 251 51.95 -27.62 76.00
N ALA A 252 52.46 -26.40 76.24
CA ALA A 252 51.65 -25.19 76.24
C ALA A 252 51.05 -24.91 74.84
N THR A 253 51.83 -25.05 73.77
CA THR A 253 51.34 -24.95 72.38
C THR A 253 50.26 -25.99 72.10
N ASN A 254 50.52 -27.27 72.36
CA ASN A 254 49.54 -28.34 72.14
C ASN A 254 48.25 -28.12 72.96
N THR A 255 48.34 -27.54 74.16
CA THR A 255 47.17 -27.20 74.98
C THR A 255 46.33 -26.10 74.32
N SER A 256 46.97 -25.09 73.73
CA SER A 256 46.29 -24.05 72.95
C SER A 256 45.60 -24.64 71.72
N ASP A 257 46.29 -25.49 70.96
CA ASP A 257 45.75 -26.13 69.74
C ASP A 257 44.54 -27.03 70.07
N ILE A 258 44.59 -27.77 71.18
CA ILE A 258 43.45 -28.56 71.68
C ILE A 258 42.25 -27.67 72.02
N SER A 259 42.47 -26.49 72.61
CA SER A 259 41.40 -25.52 72.93
C SER A 259 40.74 -24.97 71.66
N THR A 260 41.53 -24.63 70.64
CA THR A 260 41.05 -24.21 69.32
C THR A 260 40.24 -25.33 68.65
N ASN A 261 40.81 -26.53 68.54
CA ASN A 261 40.14 -27.69 67.95
C ASN A 261 38.83 -28.04 68.66
N THR A 262 38.77 -27.90 69.98
CA THR A 262 37.53 -28.11 70.76
C THR A 262 36.45 -27.10 70.38
N SER A 263 36.84 -25.84 70.17
CA SER A 263 35.94 -24.77 69.75
C SER A 263 35.44 -24.99 68.31
N ASP A 264 36.32 -25.39 67.40
CA ASP A 264 35.97 -25.69 66.00
C ASP A 264 35.04 -26.90 65.88
N ILE A 265 35.27 -27.96 66.67
CA ILE A 265 34.36 -29.12 66.74
C ILE A 265 32.97 -28.71 67.22
N SER A 266 32.88 -27.84 68.24
CA SER A 266 31.60 -27.32 68.73
C SER A 266 30.85 -26.47 67.68
N ASN A 267 31.59 -25.66 66.91
CA ASN A 267 31.05 -24.89 65.80
C ASN A 267 30.54 -25.80 64.67
N LEU A 268 31.31 -26.82 64.29
CA LEU A 268 30.92 -27.81 63.29
C LEU A 268 29.70 -28.63 63.72
N GLN A 269 29.63 -29.04 64.99
CA GLN A 269 28.44 -29.72 65.55
C GLN A 269 27.19 -28.83 65.48
N THR A 270 27.33 -27.53 65.76
CA THR A 270 26.24 -26.56 65.64
C THR A 270 25.77 -26.43 64.18
N GLN A 271 26.69 -26.38 63.22
CA GLN A 271 26.35 -26.37 61.80
C GLN A 271 25.62 -27.65 61.36
N VAL A 272 26.13 -28.83 61.75
CA VAL A 272 25.49 -30.13 61.46
C VAL A 272 24.07 -30.18 62.03
N ASN A 273 23.88 -29.77 63.28
CA ASN A 273 22.56 -29.73 63.91
C ASN A 273 21.59 -28.79 63.18
N ASN A 274 22.06 -27.63 62.69
CA ASN A 274 21.25 -26.70 61.89
C ASN A 274 20.86 -27.31 60.52
N LEU A 275 21.77 -28.04 59.86
CA LEU A 275 21.45 -28.76 58.62
C LEU A 275 20.41 -29.87 58.88
N THR A 276 20.62 -30.70 59.90
CA THR A 276 19.69 -31.79 60.27
C THR A 276 18.32 -31.27 60.70
N SER A 277 18.26 -30.07 61.29
CA SER A 277 17.02 -29.45 61.75
C SER A 277 16.32 -28.60 60.67
N ASN A 278 16.79 -28.60 59.42
CA ASN A 278 16.15 -27.86 58.32
C ASN A 278 14.90 -28.58 57.78
N THR A 279 13.94 -28.80 58.67
CA THR A 279 12.64 -29.43 58.38
C THR A 279 11.79 -28.59 57.45
N SER A 280 11.97 -27.27 57.42
CA SER A 280 11.26 -26.37 56.50
C SER A 280 11.57 -26.69 55.04
N THR A 281 12.86 -26.81 54.66
CA THR A 281 13.23 -27.18 53.28
C THR A 281 12.82 -28.62 52.95
N GLN A 282 12.91 -29.56 53.90
CA GLN A 282 12.41 -30.92 53.64
C GLN A 282 10.89 -30.93 53.39
N THR A 283 10.11 -30.21 54.21
CA THR A 283 8.65 -30.10 54.05
C THR A 283 8.29 -29.44 52.71
N GLU A 284 9.08 -28.46 52.24
CA GLU A 284 8.92 -27.84 50.93
C GLU A 284 9.20 -28.82 49.79
N ILE A 285 10.29 -29.60 49.89
CA ILE A 285 10.62 -30.66 48.91
C ILE A 285 9.51 -31.72 48.86
N ASP A 286 9.10 -32.26 50.02
CA ASP A 286 8.04 -33.26 50.12
C ASP A 286 6.72 -32.77 49.49
N ALA A 287 6.40 -31.48 49.69
CA ALA A 287 5.21 -30.84 49.12
C ALA A 287 5.33 -30.63 47.59
N VAL A 288 6.52 -30.30 47.08
CA VAL A 288 6.79 -30.18 45.65
C VAL A 288 6.74 -31.56 44.97
N GLU A 289 7.34 -32.58 45.57
CA GLU A 289 7.29 -33.96 45.06
C GLU A 289 5.84 -34.47 45.00
N ALA A 290 5.11 -34.39 46.10
CA ALA A 290 3.69 -34.79 46.15
C ALA A 290 2.82 -33.98 45.17
N GLY A 291 3.05 -32.66 45.07
CA GLY A 291 2.35 -31.79 44.12
C GLY A 291 2.65 -32.10 42.66
N ALA A 292 3.85 -32.60 42.35
CA ALA A 292 4.27 -33.08 41.05
C ALA A 292 3.87 -34.55 40.79
N GLY A 293 3.19 -35.22 41.73
CA GLY A 293 2.82 -36.64 41.61
C GLY A 293 4.02 -37.59 41.71
N LEU A 294 5.11 -37.17 42.35
CA LEU A 294 6.26 -38.01 42.68
C LEU A 294 6.10 -38.60 44.08
N ASN A 295 6.55 -39.84 44.24
CA ASN A 295 6.75 -40.48 45.53
C ASN A 295 8.10 -40.02 46.12
N ALA A 296 8.31 -40.22 47.44
CA ALA A 296 9.53 -39.86 48.15
C ALA A 296 10.80 -40.65 47.72
N ASP A 297 10.69 -41.59 46.78
CA ASP A 297 11.81 -42.26 46.11
C ASP A 297 12.09 -41.69 44.70
N GLY A 298 11.40 -40.60 44.33
CA GLY A 298 11.46 -39.96 43.01
C GLY A 298 10.66 -40.66 41.91
N THR A 299 9.97 -41.77 42.19
CA THR A 299 9.14 -42.45 41.18
C THR A 299 7.82 -41.71 40.93
N TYR A 300 7.35 -41.69 39.69
CA TYR A 300 6.08 -41.05 39.34
C TYR A 300 4.87 -41.95 39.66
N SER A 301 3.91 -41.40 40.38
CA SER A 301 2.64 -42.04 40.74
C SER A 301 1.55 -41.66 39.74
N ALA A 302 1.27 -42.58 38.80
CA ALA A 302 0.28 -42.35 37.75
C ALA A 302 -1.13 -42.13 38.33
N ASN A 303 -1.78 -41.02 37.97
CA ASN A 303 -3.19 -40.82 38.27
C ASN A 303 -4.06 -41.69 37.34
N SER A 304 -4.30 -42.93 37.74
CA SER A 304 -5.08 -43.92 36.98
C SER A 304 -6.53 -43.49 36.66
N GLY A 305 -7.06 -42.45 37.30
CA GLY A 305 -8.35 -41.84 36.98
C GLY A 305 -8.31 -40.77 35.88
N ALA A 306 -7.13 -40.39 35.37
CA ALA A 306 -6.98 -39.33 34.38
C ALA A 306 -7.11 -39.84 32.93
N THR A 307 -7.98 -39.20 32.15
CA THR A 307 -8.35 -39.62 30.78
C THR A 307 -7.16 -39.76 29.82
N TYR A 308 -6.21 -38.81 29.86
CA TYR A 308 -5.11 -38.76 28.90
C TYR A 308 -3.76 -39.23 29.47
N ILE A 309 -3.56 -39.12 30.79
CA ILE A 309 -2.27 -39.40 31.45
C ILE A 309 -2.32 -40.60 32.41
N GLY A 310 -3.43 -41.35 32.46
CA GLY A 310 -3.62 -42.46 33.41
C GLY A 310 -2.65 -43.65 33.24
N THR A 311 -1.92 -43.71 32.13
CA THR A 311 -0.87 -44.69 31.84
C THR A 311 0.55 -44.09 31.87
N ALA A 312 0.70 -42.83 32.25
CA ALA A 312 1.99 -42.16 32.29
C ALA A 312 2.93 -42.78 33.33
N THR A 313 4.18 -43.05 32.93
CA THR A 313 5.23 -43.62 33.79
C THR A 313 6.21 -42.56 34.34
N SER A 314 6.06 -41.31 33.92
CA SER A 314 6.84 -40.15 34.36
C SER A 314 6.09 -38.87 33.99
N LEU A 315 6.50 -37.74 34.57
CA LEU A 315 5.99 -36.41 34.17
C LEU A 315 6.19 -36.14 32.67
N ASN A 316 7.36 -36.45 32.12
CA ASN A 316 7.59 -36.31 30.67
C ASN A 316 6.67 -37.21 29.83
N ASN A 317 6.36 -38.43 30.30
CA ASN A 317 5.38 -39.30 29.63
C ASN A 317 3.97 -38.68 29.70
N ALA A 318 3.57 -38.11 30.84
CA ALA A 318 2.29 -37.40 30.98
C ALA A 318 2.19 -36.19 30.01
N ASP A 319 3.25 -35.39 29.91
CA ASP A 319 3.32 -34.26 28.96
C ASP A 319 3.20 -34.74 27.51
N ASN A 320 3.96 -35.79 27.12
CA ASN A 320 3.92 -36.36 25.77
C ASN A 320 2.54 -36.95 25.42
N LEU A 321 1.86 -37.59 26.37
CA LEU A 321 0.51 -38.14 26.19
C LEU A 321 -0.53 -37.02 26.04
N LEU A 322 -0.40 -35.94 26.81
CA LEU A 322 -1.28 -34.78 26.71
C LEU A 322 -1.08 -34.03 25.39
N ASP A 323 0.15 -33.86 24.93
CA ASP A 323 0.47 -33.25 23.63
C ASP A 323 -0.08 -34.07 22.45
N GLN A 324 0.01 -35.41 22.52
CA GLN A 324 -0.62 -36.30 21.54
C GLN A 324 -2.16 -36.18 21.55
N ALA A 325 -2.78 -36.13 22.72
CA ALA A 325 -4.22 -35.96 22.85
C ALA A 325 -4.70 -34.61 22.27
N ILE A 326 -4.00 -33.52 22.58
CA ILE A 326 -4.27 -32.18 22.05
C ILE A 326 -4.06 -32.16 20.53
N SER A 327 -2.99 -32.78 20.03
CA SER A 327 -2.72 -32.89 18.59
C SER A 327 -3.83 -33.63 17.83
N SER A 328 -4.39 -34.70 18.40
CA SER A 328 -5.56 -35.39 17.83
C SER A 328 -6.78 -34.48 17.76
N VAL A 329 -7.11 -33.78 18.85
CA VAL A 329 -8.25 -32.85 18.89
C VAL A 329 -8.07 -31.69 17.92
N MET A 330 -6.85 -31.19 17.73
CA MET A 330 -6.56 -30.15 16.73
C MET A 330 -6.78 -30.65 15.29
N ALA A 331 -6.46 -31.90 14.98
CA ALA A 331 -6.72 -32.50 13.66
C ALA A 331 -8.24 -32.65 13.40
N ASP A 332 -9.01 -33.06 14.41
CA ASP A 332 -10.48 -33.13 14.32
C ASP A 332 -11.09 -31.74 14.11
N VAL A 333 -10.64 -30.72 14.85
CA VAL A 333 -11.07 -29.32 14.67
C VAL A 333 -10.69 -28.79 13.28
N GLN A 334 -9.50 -29.12 12.77
CA GLN A 334 -9.10 -28.72 11.43
C GLN A 334 -9.98 -29.36 10.36
N THR A 335 -10.36 -30.63 10.51
CA THR A 335 -11.28 -31.35 9.62
C THR A 335 -12.67 -30.70 9.66
N ASN A 336 -13.23 -30.51 10.85
CA ASN A 336 -14.53 -29.83 11.03
C ASN A 336 -14.55 -28.41 10.41
N ASN A 337 -13.45 -27.67 10.47
CA ASN A 337 -13.34 -26.36 9.82
C ASN A 337 -13.35 -26.44 8.28
N GLN A 338 -12.80 -27.50 7.68
CA GLN A 338 -12.93 -27.74 6.24
C GLN A 338 -14.38 -28.09 5.88
N ASP A 339 -15.01 -28.98 6.65
CA ASP A 339 -16.41 -29.37 6.43
C ASP A 339 -17.37 -28.18 6.54
N VAL A 340 -17.19 -27.30 7.53
CA VAL A 340 -17.96 -26.04 7.67
C VAL A 340 -17.71 -25.10 6.48
N THR A 341 -16.48 -25.05 5.96
CA THR A 341 -16.14 -24.24 4.78
C THR A 341 -16.78 -24.80 3.51
N GLN A 342 -16.86 -26.13 3.37
CA GLN A 342 -17.57 -26.78 2.27
C GLN A 342 -19.08 -26.55 2.36
N LEU A 343 -19.69 -26.80 3.53
CA LEU A 343 -21.11 -26.55 3.79
C LEU A 343 -21.51 -25.09 3.52
N THR A 344 -20.63 -24.14 3.82
CA THR A 344 -20.86 -22.71 3.51
C THR A 344 -20.93 -22.45 2.00
N GLN A 345 -20.07 -23.10 1.22
CA GLN A 345 -20.11 -23.02 -0.26
C GLN A 345 -21.34 -23.73 -0.82
N ASP A 346 -21.68 -24.91 -0.30
CA ASP A 346 -22.85 -25.68 -0.73
C ASP A 346 -24.15 -24.91 -0.48
N VAL A 347 -24.28 -24.25 0.68
CA VAL A 347 -25.41 -23.35 0.98
C VAL A 347 -25.46 -22.17 0.02
N ALA A 348 -24.33 -21.53 -0.29
CA ALA A 348 -24.29 -20.42 -1.25
C ALA A 348 -24.69 -20.87 -2.68
N ASN A 349 -24.23 -22.05 -3.10
CA ASN A 349 -24.60 -22.66 -4.38
C ASN A 349 -26.10 -22.96 -4.46
N VAL A 350 -26.68 -23.55 -3.41
CA VAL A 350 -28.12 -23.83 -3.31
C VAL A 350 -28.94 -22.55 -3.31
N GLN A 351 -28.50 -21.50 -2.61
CA GLN A 351 -29.16 -20.19 -2.61
C GLN A 351 -29.15 -19.56 -4.01
N GLN A 352 -28.01 -19.57 -4.71
CA GLN A 352 -27.93 -19.07 -6.09
C GLN A 352 -28.80 -19.88 -7.04
N GLN A 353 -28.83 -21.21 -6.90
CA GLN A 353 -29.69 -22.07 -7.72
C GLN A 353 -31.17 -21.82 -7.46
N ALA A 354 -31.58 -21.59 -6.20
CA ALA A 354 -32.95 -21.19 -5.86
C ALA A 354 -33.32 -19.83 -6.46
N THR A 355 -32.41 -18.84 -6.45
CA THR A 355 -32.62 -17.55 -7.11
C THR A 355 -32.76 -17.70 -8.63
N ASN A 356 -31.94 -18.55 -9.26
CA ASN A 356 -32.02 -18.80 -10.70
C ASN A 356 -33.35 -19.48 -11.08
N ILE A 357 -33.77 -20.50 -10.32
CA ILE A 357 -35.04 -21.21 -10.52
C ILE A 357 -36.23 -20.26 -10.31
N GLN A 358 -36.18 -19.37 -9.31
CA GLN A 358 -37.23 -18.38 -9.10
C GLN A 358 -37.33 -17.42 -10.30
N ALA A 359 -36.20 -16.92 -10.81
CA ALA A 359 -36.21 -16.06 -11.99
C ALA A 359 -36.71 -16.77 -13.25
N GLU A 360 -36.40 -18.06 -13.44
CA GLU A 360 -36.95 -18.86 -14.53
C GLU A 360 -38.47 -19.03 -14.38
N LEU A 361 -38.94 -19.37 -13.18
CA LEU A 361 -40.36 -19.51 -12.85
C LEU A 361 -41.13 -18.20 -13.07
N ASP A 362 -40.62 -17.08 -12.57
CA ASP A 362 -41.22 -15.74 -12.73
C ASP A 362 -41.37 -15.39 -14.22
N ASN A 363 -40.34 -15.66 -15.03
CA ASN A 363 -40.37 -15.43 -16.48
C ASN A 363 -41.39 -16.34 -17.18
N THR A 364 -41.48 -17.62 -16.81
CA THR A 364 -42.47 -18.55 -17.37
C THR A 364 -43.89 -18.16 -16.97
N GLN A 365 -44.12 -17.79 -15.71
CA GLN A 365 -45.42 -17.31 -15.22
C GLN A 365 -45.84 -16.03 -15.96
N ALA A 366 -44.98 -15.02 -16.02
CA ALA A 366 -45.27 -13.76 -16.71
C ALA A 366 -45.54 -13.97 -18.21
N GLY A 367 -44.74 -14.82 -18.88
CA GLY A 367 -44.94 -15.17 -20.30
C GLY A 367 -46.26 -15.91 -20.57
N ALA A 368 -46.76 -16.66 -19.59
CA ALA A 368 -48.06 -17.33 -19.63
C ALA A 368 -49.23 -16.45 -19.12
N GLY A 369 -48.99 -15.19 -18.76
CA GLY A 369 -50.01 -14.31 -18.18
C GLY A 369 -50.46 -14.69 -16.77
N LEU A 370 -49.63 -15.43 -16.03
CA LEU A 370 -49.85 -15.78 -14.62
C LEU A 370 -49.16 -14.76 -13.70
N GLY A 371 -49.83 -14.36 -12.64
CA GLY A 371 -49.24 -13.62 -11.52
C GLY A 371 -48.35 -14.51 -10.65
N THR A 372 -47.64 -13.89 -9.71
CA THR A 372 -46.71 -14.58 -8.78
C THR A 372 -47.42 -15.51 -7.78
N ASP A 373 -48.74 -15.37 -7.62
CA ASP A 373 -49.63 -16.28 -6.88
C ASP A 373 -50.22 -17.41 -7.76
N GLY A 374 -49.89 -17.44 -9.05
CA GLY A 374 -50.43 -18.36 -10.05
C GLY A 374 -51.79 -17.96 -10.61
N SER A 375 -52.34 -16.79 -10.27
CA SER A 375 -53.61 -16.30 -10.84
C SER A 375 -53.43 -15.87 -12.30
N TYR A 376 -54.36 -16.26 -13.18
CA TYR A 376 -54.31 -15.85 -14.60
C TYR A 376 -54.89 -14.45 -14.80
N THR A 377 -54.18 -13.64 -15.59
CA THR A 377 -54.61 -12.31 -16.02
C THR A 377 -54.85 -12.30 -17.53
N ALA A 378 -56.12 -12.19 -17.93
CA ALA A 378 -56.50 -12.11 -19.34
C ALA A 378 -55.88 -10.90 -20.05
N ASN A 379 -55.34 -11.10 -21.25
CA ASN A 379 -54.78 -10.02 -22.05
C ASN A 379 -55.91 -9.17 -22.67
N THR A 380 -56.18 -8.03 -22.05
CA THR A 380 -57.21 -7.05 -22.43
C THR A 380 -56.97 -6.37 -23.78
N GLY A 381 -55.76 -6.49 -24.35
CA GLY A 381 -55.44 -6.03 -25.71
C GLY A 381 -55.81 -7.02 -26.83
N THR A 382 -56.32 -8.20 -26.49
CA THR A 382 -56.81 -9.18 -27.47
C THR A 382 -58.31 -9.00 -27.74
N ASN A 383 -58.85 -9.76 -28.70
CA ASN A 383 -60.28 -9.78 -29.05
C ASN A 383 -61.00 -11.10 -28.71
N VAL A 384 -60.26 -12.20 -28.50
CA VAL A 384 -60.82 -13.55 -28.29
C VAL A 384 -60.72 -14.00 -26.82
N ILE A 385 -59.59 -13.78 -26.16
CA ILE A 385 -59.30 -14.32 -24.82
C ILE A 385 -59.51 -13.32 -23.69
N THR A 386 -60.18 -12.18 -23.95
CA THR A 386 -60.42 -11.12 -22.94
C THR A 386 -61.32 -11.55 -21.79
N SER A 387 -62.15 -12.58 -22.00
CA SER A 387 -62.99 -13.22 -20.97
C SER A 387 -62.40 -14.53 -20.42
N ALA A 388 -61.15 -14.87 -20.75
CA ALA A 388 -60.52 -16.08 -20.24
C ALA A 388 -60.25 -15.94 -18.73
N THR A 389 -60.60 -16.99 -17.98
CA THR A 389 -60.40 -17.07 -16.52
C THR A 389 -59.10 -17.73 -16.11
N ASP A 390 -58.51 -18.50 -17.04
CA ASP A 390 -57.33 -19.33 -16.90
C ASP A 390 -56.83 -19.70 -18.30
N LEU A 391 -55.62 -20.27 -18.39
CA LEU A 391 -54.98 -20.67 -19.65
C LEU A 391 -55.83 -21.67 -20.45
N ASN A 392 -56.44 -22.66 -19.80
CA ASN A 392 -57.26 -23.65 -20.47
C ASN A 392 -58.53 -23.01 -21.06
N ASN A 393 -59.14 -22.06 -20.36
CA ASN A 393 -60.25 -21.26 -20.90
C ASN A 393 -59.81 -20.36 -22.07
N ALA A 394 -58.58 -19.81 -22.03
CA ALA A 394 -58.01 -19.06 -23.16
C ALA A 394 -57.85 -19.95 -24.42
N ASP A 395 -57.32 -21.16 -24.27
CA ASP A 395 -57.21 -22.14 -25.36
C ASP A 395 -58.58 -22.54 -25.92
N VAL A 396 -59.56 -22.79 -25.05
CA VAL A 396 -60.94 -23.12 -25.44
C VAL A 396 -61.61 -21.97 -26.21
N LEU A 397 -61.44 -20.72 -25.77
CA LEU A 397 -61.97 -19.55 -26.49
C LEU A 397 -61.29 -19.36 -27.86
N LEU A 398 -59.99 -19.64 -27.96
CA LEU A 398 -59.26 -19.58 -29.22
C LEU A 398 -59.72 -20.66 -30.21
N ASP A 399 -59.89 -21.90 -29.77
CA ASP A 399 -60.41 -23.01 -30.58
C ASP A 399 -61.84 -22.73 -31.09
N GLN A 400 -62.70 -22.18 -30.24
CA GLN A 400 -64.05 -21.74 -30.64
C GLN A 400 -64.00 -20.65 -31.72
N ALA A 401 -63.12 -19.65 -31.58
CA ALA A 401 -62.98 -18.58 -32.57
C ALA A 401 -62.45 -19.11 -33.92
N VAL A 402 -61.46 -20.00 -33.90
CA VAL A 402 -60.94 -20.68 -35.11
C VAL A 402 -62.01 -21.54 -35.77
N THR A 403 -62.80 -22.28 -34.98
CA THR A 403 -63.93 -23.07 -35.46
C THR A 403 -64.97 -22.19 -36.15
N ALA A 404 -65.34 -21.05 -35.57
CA ALA A 404 -66.30 -20.11 -36.17
C ALA A 404 -65.81 -19.51 -37.50
N VAL A 405 -64.52 -19.15 -37.59
CA VAL A 405 -63.89 -18.70 -38.84
C VAL A 405 -63.91 -19.82 -39.89
N THR A 406 -63.59 -21.06 -39.49
CA THR A 406 -63.61 -22.24 -40.38
C THR A 406 -65.01 -22.50 -40.93
N THR A 407 -66.04 -22.48 -40.09
CA THR A 407 -67.45 -22.62 -40.52
C THR A 407 -67.88 -21.50 -41.48
N THR A 408 -67.43 -20.26 -41.23
CA THR A 408 -67.71 -19.12 -42.12
C THR A 408 -67.03 -19.30 -43.48
N ALA A 409 -65.77 -19.76 -43.50
CA ALA A 409 -65.04 -20.04 -44.74
C ALA A 409 -65.70 -21.17 -45.56
N GLN A 410 -66.14 -22.26 -44.91
CA GLN A 410 -66.89 -23.34 -45.54
C GLN A 410 -68.24 -22.87 -46.12
N THR A 411 -68.92 -21.95 -45.43
CA THR A 411 -70.16 -21.33 -45.91
C THR A 411 -69.91 -20.46 -47.14
N ASN A 412 -68.86 -19.62 -47.10
CA ASN A 412 -68.46 -18.80 -48.24
C ASN A 412 -68.03 -19.64 -49.44
N GLN A 413 -67.27 -20.72 -49.23
CA GLN A 413 -66.92 -21.67 -50.29
C GLN A 413 -68.16 -22.29 -50.93
N SER A 414 -69.16 -22.67 -50.12
CA SER A 414 -70.43 -23.22 -50.60
C SER A 414 -71.24 -22.19 -51.41
N ASN A 415 -71.27 -20.93 -50.96
CA ASN A 415 -71.89 -19.81 -51.68
C ASN A 415 -71.18 -19.53 -53.02
N ILE A 416 -69.86 -19.58 -53.06
CA ILE A 416 -69.06 -19.43 -54.28
C ILE A 416 -69.38 -20.56 -55.27
N SER A 417 -69.40 -21.81 -54.84
CA SER A 417 -69.78 -22.94 -55.71
C SER A 417 -71.22 -22.85 -56.25
N SER A 418 -72.14 -22.30 -55.45
CA SER A 418 -73.52 -22.01 -55.90
C SER A 418 -73.59 -20.87 -56.91
N LEU A 419 -72.82 -19.79 -56.71
CA LEU A 419 -72.68 -18.68 -57.66
C LEU A 419 -72.05 -19.15 -58.98
N ASP A 420 -70.99 -19.95 -58.92
CA ASP A 420 -70.33 -20.55 -60.08
C ASP A 420 -71.32 -21.39 -60.90
N THR A 421 -72.09 -22.26 -60.24
CA THR A 421 -73.17 -23.04 -60.88
C THR A 421 -74.22 -22.15 -61.56
N ARG A 422 -74.59 -21.02 -60.93
CA ARG A 422 -75.54 -20.05 -61.51
C ARG A 422 -74.95 -19.29 -62.70
N VAL A 423 -73.67 -18.93 -62.66
CA VAL A 423 -72.95 -18.30 -63.78
C VAL A 423 -72.87 -19.26 -64.96
N GLN A 424 -72.42 -20.51 -64.74
CA GLN A 424 -72.42 -21.54 -65.77
C GLN A 424 -73.83 -21.78 -66.36
N THR A 425 -74.90 -21.67 -65.57
CA THR A 425 -76.27 -21.78 -66.08
C THR A 425 -76.66 -20.60 -66.98
N LEU A 426 -76.23 -19.38 -66.65
CA LEU A 426 -76.47 -18.19 -67.48
C LEU A 426 -75.64 -18.20 -68.77
N GLU A 427 -74.38 -18.66 -68.70
CA GLU A 427 -73.49 -18.77 -69.85
C GLU A 427 -73.94 -19.88 -70.83
N ASN A 428 -74.50 -20.98 -70.32
CA ASN A 428 -75.05 -22.06 -71.14
C ASN A 428 -76.49 -21.80 -71.64
N ASN A 429 -77.15 -20.71 -71.20
CA ASN A 429 -78.44 -20.30 -71.72
C ASN A 429 -78.27 -19.73 -73.14
N THR A 430 -78.33 -20.62 -74.13
CA THR A 430 -78.30 -20.25 -75.55
C THR A 430 -79.59 -19.48 -75.89
N VAL A 431 -79.50 -18.15 -75.90
CA VAL A 431 -80.60 -17.28 -76.35
C VAL A 431 -80.89 -17.60 -77.81
N SER A 432 -81.99 -18.30 -78.05
CA SER A 432 -82.40 -18.71 -79.38
C SER A 432 -83.38 -17.68 -79.96
N SER A 433 -83.44 -17.58 -81.29
CA SER A 433 -84.39 -16.69 -81.97
C SER A 433 -85.86 -17.06 -81.72
N SER A 434 -86.13 -18.23 -81.12
CA SER A 434 -87.43 -18.67 -80.62
C SER A 434 -87.93 -17.89 -79.40
N ASP A 435 -87.04 -17.32 -78.59
CA ASP A 435 -87.38 -16.77 -77.27
C ASP A 435 -87.93 -15.33 -77.39
N PHE A 436 -87.73 -14.71 -78.56
CA PHE A 436 -88.37 -13.47 -78.98
C PHE A 436 -89.60 -13.79 -79.84
N GLY A 437 -90.74 -14.04 -79.18
CA GLY A 437 -92.01 -14.35 -79.82
C GLY A 437 -92.40 -13.32 -80.89
N ALA A 438 -92.97 -13.80 -82.01
CA ALA A 438 -93.29 -12.96 -83.16
C ALA A 438 -94.39 -11.92 -82.85
N ALA A 439 -94.03 -10.63 -83.03
CA ALA A 439 -94.87 -9.43 -82.99
C ALA A 439 -95.49 -9.04 -81.62
N GLY A 440 -94.88 -8.05 -80.94
CA GLY A 440 -95.50 -7.34 -79.81
C GLY A 440 -94.59 -6.26 -79.21
N THR A 441 -94.99 -4.99 -79.34
CA THR A 441 -94.22 -3.79 -78.93
C THR A 441 -94.24 -3.51 -77.42
N VAL A 442 -93.15 -2.94 -76.87
CA VAL A 442 -93.15 -2.15 -75.63
C VAL A 442 -92.24 -0.93 -75.81
N GLU A 443 -92.68 0.23 -75.31
CA GLU A 443 -92.03 1.53 -75.51
C GLU A 443 -91.71 2.20 -74.15
N ALA A 444 -90.51 2.77 -74.05
CA ALA A 444 -89.91 3.64 -73.01
C ALA A 444 -90.57 3.85 -71.61
N ASN A 445 -89.79 3.65 -70.52
CA ASN A 445 -89.11 4.76 -69.78
C ASN A 445 -88.44 4.32 -68.44
N LYS A 446 -87.13 4.59 -68.24
CA LYS A 446 -86.53 5.36 -67.11
C LYS A 446 -84.98 5.40 -67.17
N ALA A 447 -84.39 6.60 -67.30
CA ALA A 447 -82.95 6.96 -67.23
C ALA A 447 -82.00 6.27 -68.25
N ILE A 448 -81.52 6.94 -69.32
CA ILE A 448 -80.49 8.02 -69.32
C ILE A 448 -79.20 7.51 -68.64
N VAL A 449 -78.13 7.18 -69.36
CA VAL A 449 -77.38 8.07 -70.28
C VAL A 449 -77.61 7.79 -71.77
N ALA A 450 -77.94 8.84 -72.52
CA ALA A 450 -77.86 8.85 -73.98
C ALA A 450 -76.40 9.10 -74.43
N GLY A 451 -75.93 8.59 -75.57
CA GLY A 451 -76.59 7.72 -76.53
C GLY A 451 -76.10 7.98 -77.94
N SER A 452 -75.76 6.91 -78.67
CA SER A 452 -75.73 6.91 -80.13
C SER A 452 -77.02 6.26 -80.65
N ASP A 453 -77.79 7.06 -81.37
CA ASP A 453 -78.91 6.72 -82.26
C ASP A 453 -79.88 5.57 -81.88
N LYS A 454 -81.07 5.99 -81.43
CA LYS A 454 -82.22 5.99 -82.35
C LYS A 454 -83.24 7.07 -81.99
N SER A 455 -83.16 8.20 -82.69
CA SER A 455 -84.18 9.23 -82.67
C SER A 455 -85.51 8.71 -83.23
N VAL A 456 -86.61 9.03 -82.54
CA VAL A 456 -87.97 8.74 -82.99
C VAL A 456 -88.46 9.89 -83.88
N SER A 457 -88.84 9.55 -85.11
CA SER A 457 -89.65 10.35 -86.06
C SER A 457 -89.21 11.78 -86.42
N GLY A 458 -88.79 11.97 -87.68
CA GLY A 458 -88.91 13.26 -88.38
C GLY A 458 -87.62 13.81 -89.01
N PHE A 459 -87.55 13.79 -90.34
CA PHE A 459 -86.63 14.58 -91.19
C PHE A 459 -85.12 14.28 -91.13
N ASN A 460 -84.72 13.05 -91.49
CA ASN A 460 -83.78 12.81 -92.60
C ASN A 460 -83.72 11.31 -92.95
N LYS A 461 -83.51 10.97 -94.23
CA LYS A 461 -83.26 9.58 -94.64
C LYS A 461 -81.80 9.23 -94.35
N ILE A 462 -81.59 8.39 -93.34
CA ILE A 462 -80.38 7.57 -93.23
C ILE A 462 -80.67 6.28 -94.00
N SER A 463 -79.93 5.98 -95.06
CA SER A 463 -80.02 4.67 -95.73
C SER A 463 -79.34 3.60 -94.89
N THR A 464 -79.63 2.33 -95.17
CA THR A 464 -79.21 1.15 -94.37
C THR A 464 -77.70 0.94 -94.22
N ASP A 465 -76.89 1.80 -94.85
CA ASP A 465 -75.42 1.72 -94.90
C ASP A 465 -74.76 2.85 -94.06
N GLY A 466 -75.55 3.59 -93.25
CA GLY A 466 -75.03 4.54 -92.26
C GLY A 466 -74.75 5.96 -92.76
N LYS A 467 -75.38 6.40 -93.85
CA LYS A 467 -75.10 7.69 -94.53
C LYS A 467 -76.29 8.65 -94.53
N VAL A 468 -76.02 9.95 -94.44
CA VAL A 468 -77.01 11.04 -94.48
C VAL A 468 -77.08 11.65 -95.87
N THR A 469 -78.26 11.72 -96.50
CA THR A 469 -78.42 12.32 -97.85
C THR A 469 -79.49 13.39 -97.89
N VAL A 470 -79.23 14.46 -98.66
CA VAL A 470 -80.19 15.56 -98.88
C VAL A 470 -80.28 15.87 -100.38
N GLY A 471 -81.50 15.84 -100.93
CA GLY A 471 -81.79 16.18 -102.34
C GLY A 471 -81.63 15.05 -103.37
N ALA A 472 -80.82 14.03 -103.08
CA ALA A 472 -80.58 12.91 -103.99
C ALA A 472 -81.82 12.02 -104.21
N THR A 473 -82.10 11.65 -105.46
CA THR A 473 -83.10 10.62 -105.85
C THR A 473 -82.48 9.33 -106.41
N THR A 474 -81.14 9.26 -106.47
CA THR A 474 -80.34 8.06 -106.73
C THR A 474 -79.39 7.79 -105.57
N GLN A 475 -78.78 6.59 -105.53
CA GLN A 475 -77.94 6.13 -104.42
C GLN A 475 -76.70 7.03 -104.24
N PRO A 476 -76.32 7.40 -103.00
CA PRO A 476 -75.17 8.26 -102.73
C PRO A 476 -73.83 7.57 -102.97
N GLU A 477 -72.81 8.39 -103.19
CA GLU A 477 -71.44 7.96 -103.47
C GLU A 477 -70.82 7.13 -102.33
N ALA A 478 -69.99 6.16 -102.71
CA ALA A 478 -69.53 5.11 -101.80
C ALA A 478 -68.66 5.64 -100.63
N SER A 479 -68.00 6.78 -100.77
CA SER A 479 -67.05 7.34 -99.80
C SER A 479 -67.58 8.46 -98.89
N ALA A 480 -68.76 9.03 -99.16
CA ALA A 480 -69.31 10.14 -98.38
C ALA A 480 -70.23 9.66 -97.23
N ILE A 481 -70.05 10.17 -96.01
CA ILE A 481 -70.99 9.95 -94.90
C ILE A 481 -72.15 10.95 -94.89
N MET A 482 -71.96 12.11 -95.54
CA MET A 482 -73.03 13.05 -95.89
C MET A 482 -72.88 13.53 -97.34
N GLU A 483 -73.96 13.48 -98.13
CA GLU A 483 -73.99 13.99 -99.52
C GLU A 483 -75.21 14.91 -99.74
N VAL A 484 -74.97 16.03 -100.45
CA VAL A 484 -76.02 16.96 -100.92
C VAL A 484 -76.00 16.98 -102.45
N ASN A 485 -77.02 16.43 -103.08
CA ASN A 485 -77.08 16.27 -104.55
C ASN A 485 -78.23 17.09 -105.14
N SER A 486 -77.92 17.97 -106.09
CA SER A 486 -78.87 18.88 -106.71
C SER A 486 -78.29 19.48 -107.99
N THR A 487 -79.10 19.53 -109.06
CA THR A 487 -78.71 20.10 -110.37
C THR A 487 -79.25 21.51 -110.62
N THR A 488 -80.06 22.06 -109.70
CA THR A 488 -80.73 23.37 -109.85
C THR A 488 -80.56 24.32 -108.66
N GLN A 489 -79.97 23.83 -107.55
CA GLN A 489 -79.71 24.58 -106.32
C GLN A 489 -78.34 24.15 -105.75
N GLY A 490 -77.55 25.08 -105.22
CA GLY A 490 -76.23 24.79 -104.64
C GLY A 490 -76.23 24.71 -103.10
N PHE A 491 -75.15 24.18 -102.53
CA PHE A 491 -74.92 24.26 -101.09
C PHE A 491 -74.41 25.66 -100.71
N LEU A 492 -75.12 26.33 -99.81
CA LEU A 492 -74.77 27.66 -99.33
C LEU A 492 -74.33 27.57 -97.85
N PRO A 493 -73.01 27.48 -97.57
CA PRO A 493 -72.53 27.56 -96.18
C PRO A 493 -72.82 28.95 -95.58
N PRO A 494 -72.80 29.10 -94.25
CA PRO A 494 -73.01 30.40 -93.60
C PRO A 494 -72.12 31.50 -94.19
N ARG A 495 -72.72 32.63 -94.58
CA ARG A 495 -72.03 33.75 -95.26
C ARG A 495 -71.90 34.94 -94.32
N MET A 496 -70.67 35.37 -94.04
CA MET A 496 -70.36 36.32 -92.96
C MET A 496 -69.18 37.24 -93.34
N THR A 497 -69.16 38.48 -92.85
CA THR A 497 -68.01 39.41 -93.01
C THR A 497 -66.88 39.05 -92.05
N LEU A 498 -65.65 39.57 -92.26
CA LEU A 498 -64.53 39.36 -91.32
C LEU A 498 -64.90 39.72 -89.88
N ALA A 499 -65.48 40.91 -89.67
CA ALA A 499 -65.92 41.34 -88.34
C ALA A 499 -67.04 40.47 -87.72
N GLN A 500 -67.86 39.80 -88.54
CA GLN A 500 -68.84 38.83 -88.06
C GLN A 500 -68.21 37.47 -87.74
N ILE A 501 -67.13 37.11 -88.45
CA ILE A 501 -66.37 35.88 -88.27
C ILE A 501 -65.50 35.95 -87.01
N ASP A 502 -64.86 37.10 -86.75
CA ASP A 502 -64.13 37.38 -85.51
C ASP A 502 -65.05 37.47 -84.28
N ALA A 503 -66.35 37.78 -84.49
CA ALA A 503 -67.36 37.81 -83.44
C ALA A 503 -67.96 36.43 -83.10
N ILE A 504 -67.54 35.34 -83.76
CA ILE A 504 -67.96 33.98 -83.41
C ILE A 504 -67.22 33.56 -82.13
N ALA A 505 -67.92 33.59 -81.00
CA ALA A 505 -67.40 33.07 -79.74
C ALA A 505 -67.22 31.55 -79.83
N SER A 506 -66.01 31.07 -79.52
CA SER A 506 -65.61 29.65 -79.52
C SER A 506 -66.02 28.88 -80.80
N PRO A 507 -65.48 29.22 -81.99
CA PRO A 507 -65.77 28.48 -83.21
C PRO A 507 -65.22 27.05 -83.10
N ALA A 508 -65.93 26.08 -83.67
CA ALA A 508 -65.47 24.69 -83.70
C ALA A 508 -64.39 24.48 -84.76
N GLU A 509 -63.41 23.62 -84.49
CA GLU A 509 -62.44 23.17 -85.50
C GLU A 509 -63.16 22.49 -86.67
N GLY A 510 -62.72 22.79 -87.89
CA GLY A 510 -63.36 22.35 -89.14
C GLY A 510 -64.60 23.15 -89.54
N LEU A 511 -65.05 24.15 -88.76
CA LEU A 511 -66.21 24.98 -89.11
C LEU A 511 -65.96 25.77 -90.41
N MET A 512 -66.78 25.54 -91.43
CA MET A 512 -66.66 26.14 -92.75
C MET A 512 -67.64 27.30 -92.95
N VAL A 513 -67.14 28.45 -93.39
CA VAL A 513 -67.95 29.65 -93.71
C VAL A 513 -67.49 30.27 -95.03
N TYR A 514 -68.36 31.03 -95.70
CA TYR A 514 -67.95 31.86 -96.82
C TYR A 514 -67.77 33.31 -96.36
N CYS A 515 -66.54 33.80 -96.38
CA CYS A 515 -66.24 35.16 -95.98
C CYS A 515 -66.62 36.14 -97.09
N THR A 516 -67.60 37.01 -96.83
CA THR A 516 -68.06 38.03 -97.79
C THR A 516 -67.15 39.26 -97.83
N SER A 517 -66.28 39.47 -96.82
CA SER A 517 -65.25 40.52 -96.87
C SER A 517 -64.09 40.13 -97.78
N LEU A 518 -63.63 38.88 -97.69
CA LEU A 518 -62.51 38.35 -98.49
C LEU A 518 -62.97 37.67 -99.79
N HIS A 519 -64.29 37.54 -100.01
CA HIS A 519 -64.91 36.88 -101.17
C HIS A 519 -64.42 35.43 -101.40
N GLN A 520 -64.14 34.70 -100.31
CA GLN A 520 -63.58 33.35 -100.36
C GLN A 520 -64.05 32.48 -99.16
N PRO A 521 -64.05 31.14 -99.29
CA PRO A 521 -64.32 30.25 -98.17
C PRO A 521 -63.17 30.25 -97.16
N LEU A 522 -63.50 30.20 -95.87
CA LEU A 522 -62.59 30.03 -94.74
C LEU A 522 -63.02 28.83 -93.91
N TYR A 523 -62.07 28.23 -93.18
CA TYR A 523 -62.37 27.27 -92.13
C TYR A 523 -61.64 27.64 -90.83
N TYR A 524 -62.21 27.29 -89.68
CA TYR A 524 -61.51 27.48 -88.39
C TYR A 524 -60.69 26.24 -88.05
N ASN A 525 -59.42 26.38 -87.67
CA ASN A 525 -58.57 25.24 -87.27
C ASN A 525 -58.53 25.00 -85.75
N GLY A 526 -59.53 25.44 -85.01
CA GLY A 526 -59.58 25.32 -83.54
C GLY A 526 -58.93 26.48 -82.78
N SER A 527 -58.10 27.31 -83.45
CA SER A 527 -57.52 28.53 -82.87
C SER A 527 -57.65 29.76 -83.76
N HIS A 528 -57.51 29.62 -85.08
CA HIS A 528 -57.53 30.73 -86.04
C HIS A 528 -58.41 30.42 -87.26
N TRP A 529 -58.87 31.49 -87.93
CA TRP A 529 -59.49 31.38 -89.24
C TRP A 529 -58.42 31.22 -90.33
N MET A 530 -58.57 30.17 -91.11
CA MET A 530 -57.65 29.70 -92.13
C MET A 530 -58.27 29.84 -93.52
N THR A 531 -57.44 30.09 -94.52
CA THR A 531 -57.78 29.77 -95.91
C THR A 531 -57.64 28.27 -96.14
N TYR A 532 -58.30 27.73 -97.18
CA TYR A 532 -58.19 26.32 -97.58
C TYR A 532 -56.79 25.90 -98.10
N THR A 533 -55.78 26.76 -97.94
CA THR A 533 -54.35 26.48 -98.16
C THR A 533 -53.57 26.24 -96.87
N GLY A 534 -54.25 26.14 -95.71
CA GLY A 534 -53.69 25.51 -94.50
C GLY A 534 -52.71 26.33 -93.65
N ARG A 535 -52.64 27.66 -93.82
CA ARG A 535 -51.83 28.55 -92.97
C ARG A 535 -52.71 29.51 -92.16
N PRO A 536 -52.27 29.95 -90.95
CA PRO A 536 -52.88 31.10 -90.29
C PRO A 536 -52.85 32.28 -91.26
N ALA A 537 -53.85 33.16 -91.21
CA ALA A 537 -53.92 34.31 -92.10
C ALA A 537 -52.70 35.25 -91.99
N GLU A 538 -51.88 35.13 -90.94
CA GLU A 538 -50.57 35.79 -90.80
C GLU A 538 -49.63 35.02 -89.84
N ILE A 539 -48.33 34.92 -90.14
CA ILE A 539 -47.28 34.34 -89.26
C ILE A 539 -46.35 35.46 -88.81
N LYS A 540 -46.26 35.72 -87.49
CA LYS A 540 -45.44 36.79 -86.89
C LYS A 540 -45.12 36.52 -85.42
N VAL A 541 -44.06 37.14 -84.90
CA VAL A 541 -43.70 37.11 -83.47
C VAL A 541 -44.88 37.63 -82.62
N GLY A 542 -45.17 36.94 -81.52
CA GLY A 542 -46.33 37.17 -80.65
C GLY A 542 -47.58 36.34 -81.00
N ASN A 543 -47.69 35.77 -82.21
CA ASN A 543 -48.79 34.85 -82.55
C ASN A 543 -48.53 33.44 -81.96
N LYS A 544 -49.61 32.69 -81.68
CA LYS A 544 -49.54 31.26 -81.36
C LYS A 544 -49.33 30.43 -82.64
N LEU A 545 -48.40 29.48 -82.60
CA LEU A 545 -48.15 28.53 -83.67
C LEU A 545 -47.54 27.24 -83.11
N GLU A 546 -48.04 26.08 -83.54
CA GLU A 546 -47.44 24.75 -83.27
C GLU A 546 -47.10 24.50 -81.78
N GLY A 547 -48.03 24.82 -80.88
CA GLY A 547 -47.92 24.56 -79.44
C GLY A 547 -47.28 25.67 -78.59
N GLY A 548 -46.91 26.82 -79.15
CA GLY A 548 -46.39 27.93 -78.33
C GLY A 548 -46.51 29.30 -78.98
N ILE A 549 -46.05 30.33 -78.27
CA ILE A 549 -45.99 31.70 -78.78
C ILE A 549 -44.69 31.91 -79.53
N ILE A 550 -44.76 32.35 -80.79
CA ILE A 550 -43.57 32.67 -81.58
C ILE A 550 -42.81 33.79 -80.90
N PHE A 551 -41.55 33.54 -80.52
CA PHE A 551 -40.64 34.56 -79.99
C PHE A 551 -39.53 34.93 -80.98
N TYR A 552 -39.16 34.03 -81.90
CA TYR A 552 -38.14 34.32 -82.90
C TYR A 552 -38.41 33.59 -84.23
N ILE A 553 -38.03 34.24 -85.35
CA ILE A 553 -38.12 33.70 -86.71
C ILE A 553 -36.78 33.93 -87.40
N ASN A 554 -36.10 32.85 -87.77
CA ASN A 554 -34.89 32.93 -88.59
C ASN A 554 -35.25 32.93 -90.08
N ASN A 555 -35.42 34.13 -90.64
CA ASN A 555 -35.77 34.32 -92.06
C ASN A 555 -34.75 33.76 -93.07
N SER A 556 -33.56 33.31 -92.62
CA SER A 556 -32.55 32.68 -93.48
C SER A 556 -32.66 31.14 -93.53
N THR A 557 -33.27 30.51 -92.53
CA THR A 557 -33.47 29.05 -92.45
C THR A 557 -34.94 28.63 -92.42
N ASN A 558 -35.86 29.60 -92.34
CA ASN A 558 -37.29 29.43 -92.05
C ASN A 558 -37.59 28.70 -90.73
N GLU A 559 -36.62 28.64 -89.81
CA GLU A 559 -36.87 28.14 -88.45
C GLU A 559 -37.68 29.15 -87.64
N VAL A 560 -38.74 28.66 -87.01
CA VAL A 560 -39.57 29.40 -86.07
C VAL A 560 -39.39 28.79 -84.69
N TYR A 561 -39.12 29.67 -83.73
CA TYR A 561 -38.88 29.35 -82.33
C TYR A 561 -40.10 29.82 -81.53
N VAL A 562 -40.69 28.90 -80.77
CA VAL A 562 -41.85 29.21 -79.94
C VAL A 562 -41.63 28.77 -78.49
N VAL A 563 -42.21 29.53 -77.55
CA VAL A 563 -42.10 29.30 -76.10
C VAL A 563 -43.41 28.76 -75.55
N ALA A 564 -43.32 27.86 -74.56
CA ALA A 564 -44.49 27.40 -73.81
C ALA A 564 -45.14 28.59 -73.09
N GLU A 565 -46.47 28.66 -73.09
CA GLU A 565 -47.21 29.81 -72.54
C GLU A 565 -47.12 29.98 -71.02
N GLN A 566 -46.56 28.99 -70.33
CA GLN A 566 -46.36 29.00 -68.89
C GLN A 566 -44.87 29.01 -68.54
N VAL A 567 -44.55 29.77 -67.49
CA VAL A 567 -43.26 29.72 -66.81
C VAL A 567 -43.29 28.66 -65.72
N PHE A 568 -42.28 27.80 -65.68
CA PHE A 568 -42.08 26.81 -64.63
C PHE A 568 -41.18 27.36 -63.54
N ASN A 569 -41.24 26.81 -62.34
CA ASN A 569 -40.42 27.24 -61.21
C ASN A 569 -40.29 26.12 -60.17
N GLY A 570 -39.41 26.32 -59.19
CA GLY A 570 -39.31 25.44 -58.03
C GLY A 570 -38.57 24.13 -58.26
N LEU A 571 -37.84 24.00 -59.38
CA LEU A 571 -36.94 22.87 -59.65
C LEU A 571 -35.48 23.30 -59.61
N GLU A 572 -34.63 22.35 -59.21
CA GLU A 572 -33.17 22.46 -59.29
C GLU A 572 -32.71 22.24 -60.75
N TRP A 573 -31.48 22.66 -61.07
CA TRP A 573 -30.86 22.36 -62.36
C TRP A 573 -30.36 20.90 -62.42
N GLY A 574 -29.80 20.41 -61.31
CA GLY A 574 -29.17 19.09 -61.20
C GLY A 574 -28.48 18.89 -59.85
N PRO A 575 -27.98 17.68 -59.55
CA PRO A 575 -27.14 17.42 -58.37
C PRO A 575 -25.83 18.23 -58.42
N THR A 576 -25.29 18.57 -57.25
CA THR A 576 -24.15 19.50 -57.10
C THR A 576 -22.77 18.84 -57.08
N ASP A 577 -22.71 17.51 -57.20
CA ASP A 577 -21.49 16.69 -57.17
C ASP A 577 -21.20 15.96 -58.50
N GLN A 578 -22.00 16.19 -59.54
CA GLN A 578 -21.90 15.55 -60.86
C GLN A 578 -21.80 16.57 -61.99
N MET A 579 -20.77 16.46 -62.84
CA MET A 579 -20.69 17.20 -64.10
C MET A 579 -21.34 16.39 -65.24
N ILE A 580 -22.20 17.01 -66.04
CA ILE A 580 -23.01 16.37 -67.09
C ILE A 580 -22.37 16.55 -68.49
N GLY A 581 -21.74 17.69 -68.75
CA GLY A 581 -21.16 18.10 -70.03
C GLY A 581 -22.07 18.98 -70.90
N ALA A 582 -23.12 19.60 -70.35
CA ALA A 582 -24.15 20.30 -71.12
C ALA A 582 -23.77 21.77 -71.47
N THR A 583 -22.86 21.96 -72.43
CA THR A 583 -22.27 23.29 -72.75
C THR A 583 -22.54 23.79 -74.18
N SER A 584 -23.48 23.21 -74.91
CA SER A 584 -23.87 23.64 -76.26
C SER A 584 -24.62 24.99 -76.25
N THR A 585 -24.60 25.71 -77.38
CA THR A 585 -25.50 26.86 -77.61
C THR A 585 -26.90 26.41 -78.08
N ASP A 586 -27.10 25.12 -78.34
CA ASP A 586 -28.39 24.50 -78.63
C ASP A 586 -29.00 23.86 -77.38
N GLY A 587 -30.09 24.42 -76.87
CA GLY A 587 -30.79 23.94 -75.68
C GLY A 587 -31.39 22.55 -75.84
N ALA A 588 -31.78 22.14 -77.06
CA ALA A 588 -32.32 20.81 -77.32
C ALA A 588 -31.25 19.74 -77.05
N SER A 589 -30.07 19.89 -77.66
CA SER A 589 -28.91 19.01 -77.42
C SER A 589 -28.51 18.95 -75.94
N ASN A 590 -28.49 20.09 -75.25
CA ASN A 590 -28.17 20.13 -73.82
C ASN A 590 -29.23 19.42 -72.97
N THR A 591 -30.51 19.67 -73.24
CA THR A 591 -31.62 19.12 -72.44
C THR A 591 -31.65 17.60 -72.55
N SER A 592 -31.47 17.05 -73.74
CA SER A 592 -31.44 15.60 -73.94
C SER A 592 -30.24 14.93 -73.23
N LEU A 593 -29.07 15.60 -73.19
CA LEU A 593 -27.91 15.16 -72.41
C LEU A 593 -28.18 15.15 -70.90
N ILE A 594 -28.77 16.23 -70.36
CA ILE A 594 -29.11 16.32 -68.93
C ILE A 594 -30.21 15.31 -68.57
N ASN A 595 -31.24 15.17 -69.41
CA ASN A 595 -32.30 14.19 -69.26
C ASN A 595 -31.74 12.76 -69.16
N THR A 596 -30.79 12.41 -70.04
CA THR A 596 -30.11 11.12 -70.01
C THR A 596 -29.26 10.94 -68.76
N ALA A 597 -28.43 11.94 -68.41
CA ALA A 597 -27.51 11.87 -67.27
C ALA A 597 -28.20 11.83 -65.90
N LEU A 598 -29.42 12.38 -65.81
CA LEU A 598 -30.24 12.40 -64.59
C LEU A 598 -31.37 11.35 -64.63
N ALA A 599 -31.25 10.34 -65.50
CA ALA A 599 -32.19 9.21 -65.62
C ALA A 599 -33.67 9.64 -65.77
N SER A 600 -33.91 10.70 -66.54
CA SER A 600 -35.20 11.36 -66.76
C SER A 600 -35.91 11.83 -65.48
N ASN A 601 -35.15 12.14 -64.42
CA ASN A 601 -35.72 12.62 -63.17
C ASN A 601 -36.26 14.05 -63.28
N THR A 602 -37.58 14.18 -63.41
CA THR A 602 -38.32 15.44 -63.58
C THR A 602 -38.37 16.33 -62.33
N THR A 603 -37.66 15.99 -61.24
CA THR A 603 -37.36 16.96 -60.16
C THR A 603 -36.34 18.02 -60.59
N TYR A 604 -35.72 17.87 -61.77
CA TYR A 604 -34.79 18.82 -62.36
C TYR A 604 -35.36 19.48 -63.61
N ALA A 605 -34.97 20.74 -63.87
CA ALA A 605 -35.58 21.59 -64.90
C ALA A 605 -35.47 21.03 -66.34
N ALA A 606 -34.31 20.49 -66.74
CA ALA A 606 -34.13 19.99 -68.10
C ALA A 606 -34.87 18.66 -68.37
N PRO A 607 -34.78 17.62 -67.51
CA PRO A 607 -35.61 16.41 -67.64
C PRO A 607 -37.11 16.74 -67.62
N PHE A 608 -37.53 17.73 -66.82
CA PHE A 608 -38.90 18.23 -66.85
C PHE A 608 -39.26 18.78 -68.23
N CYS A 609 -38.46 19.67 -68.82
CA CYS A 609 -38.72 20.21 -70.16
C CYS A 609 -38.75 19.13 -71.25
N GLU A 610 -37.85 18.15 -71.24
CA GLU A 610 -37.86 17.04 -72.23
C GLU A 610 -39.11 16.15 -72.09
N SER A 611 -39.60 15.96 -70.85
CA SER A 611 -40.85 15.25 -70.59
C SER A 611 -42.11 16.09 -70.84
N TYR A 612 -41.95 17.42 -70.97
CA TYR A 612 -43.07 18.34 -71.13
C TYR A 612 -43.72 18.09 -72.48
N THR A 613 -45.03 17.91 -72.48
CA THR A 613 -45.82 17.71 -73.70
C THR A 613 -46.98 18.69 -73.69
N TYR A 614 -47.11 19.45 -74.77
CA TYR A 614 -48.18 20.44 -74.93
C TYR A 614 -48.61 20.51 -76.40
N GLU A 615 -49.92 20.54 -76.65
CA GLU A 615 -50.55 20.51 -77.99
C GLU A 615 -49.94 19.45 -78.94
N LEU A 616 -49.81 18.21 -78.43
CA LEU A 616 -49.24 17.04 -79.11
C LEU A 616 -47.76 17.18 -79.53
N LYS A 617 -47.04 18.17 -79.01
CA LYS A 617 -45.61 18.34 -79.25
C LYS A 617 -44.80 17.91 -78.03
N THR A 618 -43.74 17.14 -78.27
CA THR A 618 -42.91 16.44 -77.25
C THR A 618 -41.43 16.83 -77.31
N ASP A 619 -41.03 17.53 -78.35
CA ASP A 619 -39.71 18.13 -78.62
C ASP A 619 -39.53 19.48 -77.89
N TRP A 620 -39.98 19.53 -76.63
CA TRP A 620 -39.79 20.68 -75.75
C TRP A 620 -38.45 20.55 -75.02
N TYR A 621 -37.76 21.67 -74.79
CA TYR A 621 -36.45 21.65 -74.16
C TYR A 621 -36.18 22.92 -73.33
N LEU A 622 -35.22 22.82 -72.40
CA LEU A 622 -34.75 23.94 -71.59
C LEU A 622 -33.82 24.80 -72.47
N PRO A 623 -34.05 26.12 -72.63
CA PRO A 623 -33.28 26.95 -73.55
C PRO A 623 -31.80 27.03 -73.14
N SER A 624 -30.89 27.11 -74.11
CA SER A 624 -29.52 27.57 -73.84
C SER A 624 -29.50 29.02 -73.37
N GLN A 625 -28.36 29.50 -72.86
CA GLN A 625 -28.21 30.92 -72.52
C GLN A 625 -28.42 31.85 -73.74
N GLU A 626 -28.07 31.40 -74.95
CA GLU A 626 -28.28 32.14 -76.20
C GLU A 626 -29.77 32.17 -76.61
N GLU A 627 -30.48 31.04 -76.49
CA GLU A 627 -31.91 30.99 -76.82
C GLU A 627 -32.77 31.73 -75.79
N MET A 628 -32.37 31.74 -74.52
CA MET A 628 -33.00 32.57 -73.49
C MET A 628 -32.80 34.07 -73.76
N ALA A 629 -31.65 34.48 -74.32
CA ALA A 629 -31.43 35.86 -74.75
C ALA A 629 -32.32 36.28 -75.94
N LEU A 630 -32.57 35.36 -76.89
CA LEU A 630 -33.53 35.58 -77.98
C LEU A 630 -34.96 35.73 -77.46
N LEU A 631 -35.36 34.91 -76.48
CA LEU A 631 -36.66 35.02 -75.82
C LEU A 631 -36.82 36.37 -75.09
N TYR A 632 -35.77 36.84 -74.42
CA TYR A 632 -35.76 38.15 -73.76
C TYR A 632 -35.88 39.32 -74.75
N ALA A 633 -35.21 39.25 -75.91
CA ALA A 633 -35.32 40.27 -76.95
C ALA A 633 -36.75 40.43 -77.50
N ALA A 634 -37.58 39.39 -77.42
CA ALA A 634 -38.97 39.39 -77.86
C ALA A 634 -39.98 39.90 -76.81
N GLN A 635 -39.55 40.22 -75.57
CA GLN A 635 -40.44 40.48 -74.43
C GLN A 635 -41.53 41.52 -74.68
N ALA A 636 -41.28 42.54 -75.52
CA ALA A 636 -42.26 43.57 -75.87
C ALA A 636 -43.42 43.08 -76.78
N GLN A 637 -43.31 41.87 -77.34
CA GLN A 637 -44.28 41.23 -78.25
C GLN A 637 -44.92 39.99 -77.62
N LEU A 638 -44.48 39.60 -76.42
CA LEU A 638 -45.05 38.54 -75.60
C LEU A 638 -46.15 39.12 -74.68
N PRO A 639 -46.97 38.28 -74.02
CA PRO A 639 -47.96 38.73 -73.05
C PRO A 639 -47.36 39.65 -71.96
N ALA A 640 -48.11 40.64 -71.51
CA ALA A 640 -47.60 41.63 -70.55
C ALA A 640 -47.14 40.96 -69.25
N GLY A 641 -45.87 41.18 -68.87
CA GLY A 641 -45.26 40.58 -67.69
C GLY A 641 -44.82 39.12 -67.83
N PHE A 642 -44.72 38.58 -69.07
CA PHE A 642 -44.29 37.20 -69.32
C PHE A 642 -42.96 36.87 -68.62
N ILE A 643 -41.88 37.58 -68.99
CA ILE A 643 -40.60 37.50 -68.27
C ILE A 643 -40.63 38.50 -67.11
N GLN A 644 -40.30 38.00 -65.91
CA GLN A 644 -40.33 38.73 -64.65
C GLN A 644 -38.90 38.99 -64.14
N SER A 645 -38.77 39.89 -63.15
CA SER A 645 -37.49 40.15 -62.46
C SER A 645 -37.10 39.01 -61.53
N ALA A 646 -36.70 37.88 -62.12
CA ALA A 646 -36.30 36.64 -61.46
C ALA A 646 -35.12 36.00 -62.19
N TYR A 647 -34.48 35.02 -61.56
CA TYR A 647 -33.49 34.16 -62.22
C TYR A 647 -34.18 32.99 -62.92
N TYR A 648 -33.69 32.70 -64.13
CA TYR A 648 -34.15 31.62 -64.99
C TYR A 648 -33.05 30.60 -65.23
N TRP A 649 -33.32 29.30 -65.06
CA TRP A 649 -32.39 28.26 -65.49
C TRP A 649 -32.31 28.21 -67.02
N THR A 650 -31.07 28.15 -67.51
CA THR A 650 -30.76 27.75 -68.88
C THR A 650 -30.17 26.34 -68.84
N SER A 651 -30.15 25.64 -69.97
CA SER A 651 -29.56 24.30 -70.05
C SER A 651 -28.02 24.29 -70.06
N THR A 652 -27.37 25.45 -69.87
CA THR A 652 -25.91 25.59 -70.00
C THR A 652 -25.22 25.35 -68.65
N GLU A 653 -24.42 24.30 -68.55
CA GLU A 653 -23.63 23.94 -67.38
C GLU A 653 -22.33 24.76 -67.27
N VAL A 654 -21.81 24.94 -66.05
CA VAL A 654 -20.51 25.58 -65.80
C VAL A 654 -19.50 24.59 -65.22
N ASP A 655 -19.88 23.88 -64.16
CA ASP A 655 -19.05 22.86 -63.50
C ASP A 655 -19.92 21.80 -62.80
N ALA A 656 -19.32 20.84 -62.09
CA ALA A 656 -20.04 19.79 -61.37
C ALA A 656 -21.11 20.32 -60.39
N SER A 657 -20.91 21.52 -59.84
CA SER A 657 -21.76 22.15 -58.83
C SER A 657 -22.62 23.31 -59.35
N LYS A 658 -22.33 23.84 -60.55
CA LYS A 658 -22.94 25.08 -61.07
C LYS A 658 -23.43 25.01 -62.50
N ALA A 659 -24.47 25.78 -62.78
CA ALA A 659 -25.02 26.03 -64.11
C ALA A 659 -25.34 27.52 -64.32
N VAL A 660 -25.53 27.94 -65.57
CA VAL A 660 -25.85 29.32 -65.92
C VAL A 660 -27.31 29.63 -65.56
N ALA A 661 -27.50 30.73 -64.84
CA ALA A 661 -28.80 31.35 -64.65
C ALA A 661 -28.87 32.67 -65.44
N PHE A 662 -30.03 32.99 -66.00
CA PHE A 662 -30.30 34.22 -66.74
C PHE A 662 -31.10 35.19 -65.86
N ASP A 663 -30.65 36.43 -65.74
CA ASP A 663 -31.33 37.47 -64.97
C ASP A 663 -32.41 38.16 -65.82
N GLY A 664 -33.68 37.91 -65.51
CA GLY A 664 -34.83 38.49 -66.19
C GLY A 664 -35.10 39.96 -65.85
N SER A 665 -34.33 40.59 -64.95
CA SER A 665 -34.39 42.02 -64.66
C SER A 665 -33.39 42.84 -65.49
N THR A 666 -32.24 42.27 -65.84
CA THR A 666 -31.19 42.92 -66.63
C THR A 666 -31.08 42.41 -68.07
N GLY A 667 -31.63 41.22 -68.36
CA GLY A 667 -31.52 40.56 -69.67
C GLY A 667 -30.16 39.91 -69.92
N THR A 668 -29.44 39.47 -68.87
CA THR A 668 -28.06 38.98 -68.99
C THR A 668 -27.84 37.61 -68.34
N ALA A 669 -27.06 36.74 -69.00
CA ALA A 669 -26.62 35.45 -68.45
C ALA A 669 -25.50 35.61 -67.40
N ILE A 670 -25.63 34.93 -66.27
CA ILE A 670 -24.62 34.89 -65.19
C ILE A 670 -23.61 33.78 -65.49
N THR A 671 -22.65 34.07 -66.36
CA THR A 671 -21.65 33.12 -66.87
C THR A 671 -20.70 32.56 -65.81
N ALA A 672 -20.61 33.17 -64.63
CA ALA A 672 -19.88 32.63 -63.47
C ALA A 672 -20.59 31.44 -62.78
N GLY A 673 -21.83 31.15 -63.19
CA GLY A 673 -22.64 30.03 -62.68
C GLY A 673 -23.28 30.27 -61.30
N GLN A 674 -24.45 29.68 -61.10
CA GLN A 674 -25.16 29.56 -59.83
C GLN A 674 -25.22 28.09 -59.41
N LEU A 675 -25.32 27.82 -58.09
CA LEU A 675 -25.38 26.45 -57.57
C LEU A 675 -26.59 25.71 -58.15
N LYS A 676 -26.37 24.51 -58.70
CA LYS A 676 -27.42 23.73 -59.38
C LYS A 676 -28.61 23.39 -58.48
N SER A 677 -28.40 23.27 -57.17
CA SER A 677 -29.46 23.08 -56.17
C SER A 677 -30.27 24.34 -55.84
N SER A 678 -30.07 25.45 -56.56
CA SER A 678 -30.94 26.63 -56.43
C SER A 678 -32.27 26.40 -57.15
N LEU A 679 -33.36 26.86 -56.55
CA LEU A 679 -34.70 26.78 -57.12
C LEU A 679 -35.00 28.06 -57.91
N TYR A 680 -34.93 27.99 -59.24
CA TYR A 680 -35.18 29.12 -60.14
C TYR A 680 -36.37 28.87 -61.07
N GLN A 681 -36.77 29.92 -61.79
CA GLN A 681 -37.78 29.80 -62.84
C GLN A 681 -37.16 29.19 -64.10
N PHE A 682 -37.96 28.74 -65.06
CA PHE A 682 -37.49 28.32 -66.38
C PHE A 682 -38.63 28.26 -67.40
N TYR A 683 -38.27 28.24 -68.68
CA TYR A 683 -39.20 28.00 -69.78
C TYR A 683 -38.88 26.69 -70.48
N ALA A 684 -39.91 26.08 -71.04
CA ALA A 684 -39.74 25.13 -72.13
C ALA A 684 -39.88 25.87 -73.47
N ILE A 685 -38.95 25.66 -74.40
CA ILE A 685 -39.01 26.19 -75.77
C ILE A 685 -38.94 25.05 -76.79
N ARG A 686 -39.23 25.38 -78.05
CA ARG A 686 -39.14 24.48 -79.20
C ARG A 686 -38.77 25.27 -80.46
N LYS A 687 -38.28 24.58 -81.49
CA LYS A 687 -38.02 25.15 -82.81
C LYS A 687 -38.28 24.16 -83.94
N PHE A 688 -38.74 24.66 -85.07
CA PHE A 688 -39.05 23.86 -86.26
C PHE A 688 -39.00 24.71 -87.54
N VAL A 689 -38.75 24.09 -88.69
CA VAL A 689 -38.73 24.78 -90.00
C VAL A 689 -40.14 24.83 -90.59
N ILE A 690 -40.56 25.99 -91.10
CA ILE A 690 -41.80 26.14 -91.88
C ILE A 690 -41.47 26.15 -93.39
N GLN A 691 -42.23 25.38 -94.17
CA GLN A 691 -42.28 25.47 -95.63
C GLN A 691 -43.41 26.40 -96.07
#